data_AF-A0A9N8VZH5-F1
#
_entry.id   AF-A0A9N8VZH5-F1
#
_cell.length_a   1.000
_cell.length_b   1.000
_cell.length_c   1.000
_cell.angle_alpha   90.00
_cell.angle_beta   90.00
_cell.angle_gamma   90.00
#
_symmetry.space_group_name_H-M   'P 1'
#
loop_
_entity.id
_entity.type
_entity.pdbx_description
1 polymer ?
#
loop_
_entity_poly.entity_id
_entity_poly.type
_entity_poly.pdbx_seq_one_letter_code
_entity_poly.pdbx_strand_id
1 'polypeptide(L)'
;MRRLFSDYLSLGTKRVCKLPITMTNESLESNVGGEMASAEDNANANFGAQQNHSVNSVDQINFTPLSINNARQNDNFSTIARISTRNSEAVTSNKSFSDPLPSLSKSRKYHHDTPYTYSITLKTTSTPSRTPNLSNSWEFAGWGSTYYIELPTNKSPGNEIGTLLGQWRATSIAGNDLVASVLYTIGICTVVAGKYAPISLFIVTLILYPFQGIMSEVGSALPLNGGSYNCLLNTSSKWFATVAAALELLDYVTTAVVSAATATSYLSGQFNLSSFVVFWMTVGLLIVTAGVVILGIKDSSNLAFTIFLFHCFTLTLLMVASVVRWIIQGNSVLAENWKDPGSGNPMLDIFYGTCIGLLGITGFETSVNYIEEQKPGVYQKTVRNMWALSSFFNAPISLLALAIMPISTFKVHQNDIISTMGGHAAGSWLQTLVTIDAIIVLGAGVLTGFVGATGLIHRMASDRILPQYLLYRNKFAGTYHWIIVSFLIFCVTLYAIVGGDLTSLSGVFAVSFLSVLCMFAIGNILLKYKRGRLYRTVRVSTGVAMFGVASILTGLIGNIIYNPSIFRYFVIYFGILFSIMLMMLNYVWILKTLFFYLDKIVILHKYKVADVIVRLIRRRKNQPVVFFTNTDEIHILNKGKPISNLRASCIELNLFDALTSWNIAVLYVKSSESSGHLKFIHLYERIEDIPPRLEANHRVLDELYPKIQIDLMFIQGKFDPETVGAISAHLKIPKSLMFISCPGEKFPYKIGEFGGSCNSKRFRQNFERWTSGNVHVDNLIKRMQEEATSSKEILEWIPWIKLKNFRQVGRGGFGAVHVANWVDGYIAYWQEKDHDWGRYEGGSEVAVKVFENSSNITEHFLEEIFAAHRSNVPGLIRCFGLTQQPRTKNYALITEYASVSLRQVIHSPAKSSLNAQDYSKEKLKILMDIASTLDKLHSLGIVHKNLHSGNILKKSNSTFMISDLGLCFQANKHAHDKEFYGVDAYTAPEVKRGKPHTKESDIYSFGVLILEVFTKSIIFPNVQSETRVEVRPEIPDKLPSPISHLITRCWEEVPENRMHLDEVHRVLSGWWANLWDQADHDLMKQFEACDLQYITSSRKFTISKCLNKIAKEVSFDNETDSEDEFNPHKPLSEDSNIDFSGLGI
;
A
#
# COMPACT_ATOMS: atom_id res chain seq x y z
N MET A 1 20.58 11.56 43.59
CA MET A 1 20.23 10.12 43.63
C MET A 1 20.19 9.58 45.06
N ARG A 2 21.30 9.27 45.75
CA ARG A 2 21.28 8.54 47.06
C ARG A 2 20.25 8.99 48.11
N ARG A 3 19.98 10.30 48.30
CA ARG A 3 18.92 10.77 49.22
C ARG A 3 17.49 10.35 48.81
N LEU A 4 17.14 10.44 47.52
CA LEU A 4 15.80 10.05 47.02
C LEU A 4 15.51 8.54 47.13
N PHE A 5 16.55 7.71 47.32
CA PHE A 5 16.40 6.26 47.47
C PHE A 5 16.14 5.84 48.93
N SER A 6 16.34 6.74 49.90
CA SER A 6 16.10 6.46 51.32
C SER A 6 14.62 6.55 51.69
N ASP A 7 13.92 7.56 51.16
CA ASP A 7 12.57 7.90 51.60
C ASP A 7 11.52 6.92 51.05
N TYR A 8 11.79 6.32 49.88
CA TYR A 8 10.88 5.41 49.18
C TYR A 8 10.79 3.99 49.79
N LEU A 9 11.72 3.62 50.67
CA LEU A 9 11.77 2.28 51.30
C LEU A 9 11.04 2.21 52.67
N SER A 10 10.56 3.35 53.18
CA SER A 10 9.92 3.44 54.50
C SER A 10 8.41 3.11 54.51
N LEU A 11 7.77 3.08 53.33
CA LEU A 11 6.31 3.00 53.16
C LEU A 11 5.90 1.79 52.31
N GLY A 12 6.03 0.58 52.86
CA GLY A 12 5.70 -0.65 52.09
C GLY A 12 5.44 -1.95 52.86
N THR A 13 5.57 -2.01 54.18
CA THR A 13 5.48 -3.27 54.94
C THR A 13 4.15 -3.48 55.66
N LYS A 14 3.18 -4.13 55.00
CA LYS A 14 2.14 -5.03 55.58
C LYS A 14 1.08 -5.46 54.55
N ARG A 15 1.11 -6.72 54.10
CA ARG A 15 0.09 -7.74 54.44
C ARG A 15 0.42 -9.12 53.87
N VAL A 16 0.05 -10.13 54.65
CA VAL A 16 0.25 -11.57 54.43
C VAL A 16 -0.66 -12.09 53.32
N CYS A 17 -0.16 -13.02 52.51
CA CYS A 17 -0.96 -14.14 51.98
C CYS A 17 -0.13 -15.43 52.05
N LYS A 18 -0.78 -16.54 52.39
CA LYS A 18 -0.18 -17.88 52.46
C LYS A 18 -0.33 -18.57 51.10
N LEU A 19 0.67 -19.36 50.70
CA LEU A 19 0.52 -20.47 49.76
C LEU A 19 1.19 -21.71 50.34
N PRO A 20 0.59 -22.91 50.24
CA PRO A 20 1.19 -24.14 50.73
C PRO A 20 2.25 -24.70 49.76
N ILE A 21 3.11 -25.57 50.28
CA ILE A 21 4.18 -26.25 49.55
C ILE A 21 3.67 -27.59 49.03
N THR A 22 4.10 -27.98 47.83
CA THR A 22 4.31 -29.39 47.45
C THR A 22 5.63 -29.51 46.69
N MET A 23 6.48 -30.45 47.11
CA MET A 23 7.75 -30.80 46.49
C MET A 23 7.62 -32.11 45.72
N THR A 24 8.40 -32.25 44.64
CA THR A 24 9.25 -33.43 44.33
C THR A 24 10.32 -32.95 43.33
N ASN A 25 11.61 -32.98 43.70
CA ASN A 25 12.55 -34.10 43.54
C ASN A 25 12.72 -34.49 42.06
N GLU A 26 13.82 -34.08 41.41
CA GLU A 26 15.19 -34.62 41.54
C GLU A 26 15.42 -35.88 40.68
N SER A 27 16.31 -35.76 39.71
CA SER A 27 17.43 -36.70 39.49
C SER A 27 18.20 -36.33 38.21
N LEU A 28 19.52 -36.21 38.32
CA LEU A 28 20.49 -36.74 37.35
C LEU A 28 21.88 -36.62 37.96
N GLU A 29 22.55 -37.77 38.09
CA GLU A 29 23.79 -37.89 38.85
C GLU A 29 25.04 -37.54 38.04
N SER A 30 26.13 -37.31 38.78
CA SER A 30 27.47 -37.00 38.25
C SER A 30 28.25 -38.24 37.82
N ASN A 31 29.12 -38.08 36.81
CA ASN A 31 30.49 -38.60 36.83
C ASN A 31 31.40 -37.46 36.31
N VAL A 32 32.49 -37.04 36.98
CA VAL A 32 33.73 -37.77 37.34
C VAL A 32 34.54 -38.13 36.09
N GLY A 33 35.82 -37.73 35.95
CA GLY A 33 36.64 -36.83 36.78
C GLY A 33 38.15 -36.96 36.51
N GLY A 34 38.92 -35.88 36.75
CA GLY A 34 40.39 -35.83 36.60
C GLY A 34 40.89 -35.79 35.14
N GLU A 35 42.10 -35.35 34.79
CA GLU A 35 43.20 -34.59 35.45
C GLU A 35 43.97 -33.84 34.33
N MET A 36 44.99 -32.97 34.47
CA MET A 36 45.90 -32.51 35.55
C MET A 36 46.31 -31.04 35.17
N ALA A 37 47.26 -30.25 35.73
CA ALA A 37 48.27 -30.32 36.80
C ALA A 37 48.57 -28.88 37.31
N SER A 38 49.71 -28.67 37.99
CA SER A 38 50.20 -27.39 38.55
C SER A 38 51.65 -27.07 38.14
N ALA A 39 52.09 -25.80 38.30
CA ALA A 39 53.36 -25.38 38.94
C ALA A 39 53.76 -23.89 38.65
N GLU A 40 54.11 -23.13 39.70
CA GLU A 40 55.37 -22.36 39.94
C GLU A 40 56.04 -21.49 38.82
N ASP A 41 56.69 -20.34 39.09
CA ASP A 41 56.80 -19.51 40.30
C ASP A 41 57.37 -18.06 40.02
N ASN A 42 57.45 -17.22 41.05
CA ASN A 42 58.44 -16.15 41.33
C ASN A 42 58.69 -14.96 40.35
N ALA A 43 58.43 -13.72 40.83
CA ALA A 43 59.46 -12.83 41.44
C ALA A 43 59.23 -11.29 41.29
N ASN A 44 59.15 -10.58 42.43
CA ASN A 44 59.68 -9.21 42.71
C ASN A 44 59.23 -7.98 41.84
N ALA A 45 59.30 -6.72 42.30
CA ALA A 45 59.85 -6.12 43.53
C ALA A 45 58.98 -4.97 44.08
N ASN A 46 59.26 -4.53 45.32
CA ASN A 46 58.62 -3.39 46.00
C ASN A 46 59.15 -2.01 45.55
N PHE A 47 58.37 -0.95 45.78
CA PHE A 47 58.85 0.24 46.52
C PHE A 47 57.70 1.04 47.15
N GLY A 48 57.91 1.57 48.36
CA GLY A 48 57.09 2.62 48.99
C GLY A 48 57.87 3.96 49.06
N ALA A 49 57.61 4.93 49.94
CA ALA A 49 56.54 5.16 50.92
C ALA A 49 56.64 6.64 51.43
N GLN A 50 55.86 6.97 52.47
CA GLN A 50 56.01 8.10 53.42
C GLN A 50 55.31 9.46 53.16
N GLN A 51 55.02 10.12 54.29
CA GLN A 51 54.47 11.46 54.48
C GLN A 51 55.58 12.38 55.01
N ASN A 52 55.47 13.71 54.87
CA ASN A 52 55.31 14.61 56.02
C ASN A 52 55.31 16.12 55.70
N HIS A 53 54.93 16.88 56.74
CA HIS A 53 55.10 18.31 57.00
C HIS A 53 54.19 19.35 56.32
N SER A 54 53.39 19.95 57.20
CA SER A 54 52.74 21.26 57.16
C SER A 54 53.72 22.45 57.12
N VAL A 55 53.21 23.66 56.84
CA VAL A 55 53.51 24.85 57.66
C VAL A 55 52.50 26.01 57.44
N ASN A 56 52.20 26.70 58.55
CA ASN A 56 51.58 28.02 58.78
C ASN A 56 50.19 28.43 58.26
N SER A 57 49.37 28.83 59.25
CA SER A 57 48.22 29.73 59.21
C SER A 57 48.65 31.23 59.23
N VAL A 58 47.66 32.14 59.14
CA VAL A 58 47.39 33.25 60.10
C VAL A 58 45.91 33.69 59.90
N ASP A 59 45.30 34.26 60.94
CA ASP A 59 43.84 34.33 61.15
C ASP A 59 43.09 35.59 60.65
N GLN A 60 41.77 35.56 60.85
CA GLN A 60 40.81 36.66 60.70
C GLN A 60 41.11 37.84 61.64
N ILE A 61 40.74 39.07 61.22
CA ILE A 61 40.27 40.13 62.14
C ILE A 61 39.08 40.86 61.50
N ASN A 62 38.01 41.06 62.28
CA ASN A 62 36.93 42.03 62.02
C ASN A 62 37.25 43.36 62.73
N PHE A 63 36.87 44.51 62.17
CA PHE A 63 35.96 45.47 62.83
C PHE A 63 35.63 46.69 61.95
N THR A 64 34.47 47.30 62.25
CA THR A 64 33.91 48.57 61.74
C THR A 64 34.05 49.67 62.81
N PRO A 65 33.56 50.91 62.60
CA PRO A 65 33.61 51.82 61.44
C PRO A 65 34.12 53.22 61.82
N LEU A 66 34.20 54.16 60.88
CA LEU A 66 33.92 55.60 61.13
C LEU A 66 33.57 56.34 59.82
N SER A 67 33.22 57.63 59.92
CA SER A 67 32.41 58.36 58.93
C SER A 67 32.73 59.86 58.89
N ILE A 68 32.37 60.56 57.78
CA ILE A 68 31.76 61.92 57.70
C ILE A 68 32.12 62.68 56.39
N ASN A 69 31.07 63.01 55.62
CA ASN A 69 30.86 64.18 54.72
C ASN A 69 31.84 64.45 53.52
N ASN A 70 31.45 65.20 52.47
CA ASN A 70 30.28 66.08 52.31
C ASN A 70 29.75 66.18 50.85
N ALA A 71 28.45 66.49 50.71
CA ALA A 71 27.74 67.31 49.68
C ALA A 71 28.22 67.38 48.19
N ARG A 72 27.35 67.47 47.16
CA ARG A 72 25.88 67.72 47.07
C ARG A 72 25.33 67.45 45.65
N GLN A 73 24.05 67.07 45.54
CA GLN A 73 23.05 67.41 44.48
C GLN A 73 23.38 67.13 42.97
N ASN A 74 22.51 66.54 42.14
CA ASN A 74 21.04 66.39 42.19
C ASN A 74 20.53 65.04 41.63
N ASP A 75 19.67 64.35 42.40
CA ASP A 75 18.30 63.90 42.10
C ASP A 75 17.70 64.28 40.71
N ASN A 76 16.78 63.54 40.07
CA ASN A 76 16.01 62.32 40.39
C ASN A 76 15.52 61.70 39.04
N PHE A 77 14.89 60.53 38.91
CA PHE A 77 14.26 59.58 39.85
C PHE A 77 14.42 58.14 39.31
N SER A 78 14.32 57.11 40.17
CA SER A 78 14.48 55.70 39.73
C SER A 78 13.57 54.68 40.45
N THR A 79 13.06 53.72 39.65
CA THR A 79 13.23 52.27 39.83
C THR A 79 12.86 51.57 41.17
N ILE A 80 11.76 50.78 41.10
CA ILE A 80 11.53 49.46 41.76
C ILE A 80 11.16 49.37 43.26
N ALA A 81 10.05 48.64 43.47
CA ALA A 81 9.56 47.79 44.57
C ALA A 81 10.24 47.74 45.97
N ARG A 82 9.35 47.72 46.98
CA ARG A 82 9.39 47.06 48.31
C ARG A 82 8.00 47.29 48.97
N ILE A 83 7.53 46.65 50.04
CA ILE A 83 8.07 45.69 51.04
C ILE A 83 6.88 44.89 51.65
N SER A 84 7.14 43.78 52.37
CA SER A 84 6.59 43.47 53.72
C SER A 84 6.49 41.95 54.02
N THR A 85 6.39 41.61 55.31
CA THR A 85 6.35 40.25 55.87
C THR A 85 5.17 40.10 56.85
N ARG A 86 4.92 38.84 57.27
CA ARG A 86 4.01 38.41 58.36
C ARG A 86 2.51 38.72 58.20
N ASN A 87 1.69 37.66 58.23
CA ASN A 87 1.01 37.29 59.47
C ASN A 87 0.46 35.86 59.42
N SER A 88 0.08 35.34 60.58
CA SER A 88 -0.64 34.08 60.78
C SER A 88 -2.13 34.33 60.92
N GLU A 89 -2.98 33.51 60.30
CA GLU A 89 -4.26 33.05 60.87
C GLU A 89 -4.85 31.93 60.01
N ALA A 90 -5.83 31.20 60.55
CA ALA A 90 -6.45 30.04 59.91
C ALA A 90 -7.97 30.19 59.87
N VAL A 91 -8.56 30.00 58.68
CA VAL A 91 -10.01 29.82 58.50
C VAL A 91 -10.25 28.69 57.48
N THR A 92 -11.22 27.83 57.81
CA THR A 92 -11.65 26.70 57.00
C THR A 92 -12.75 27.08 56.00
N SER A 93 -12.77 26.44 54.83
CA SER A 93 -14.04 26.17 54.13
C SER A 93 -13.90 25.03 53.12
N ASN A 94 -14.73 23.99 53.25
CA ASN A 94 -14.97 23.02 52.19
C ASN A 94 -15.91 23.61 51.13
N LYS A 95 -15.73 23.26 49.84
CA LYS A 95 -16.86 23.16 48.90
C LYS A 95 -16.60 22.19 47.74
N SER A 96 -17.32 21.07 47.81
CA SER A 96 -17.80 20.17 46.76
C SER A 96 -17.35 20.34 45.29
N PHE A 97 -16.91 19.22 44.70
CA PHE A 97 -17.02 18.93 43.26
C PHE A 97 -18.49 18.97 42.79
N SER A 98 -18.78 19.61 41.64
CA SER A 98 -19.71 19.13 40.59
C SER A 98 -19.73 20.10 39.41
N ASP A 99 -19.42 19.63 38.20
CA ASP A 99 -20.06 20.01 36.91
C ASP A 99 -19.43 19.26 35.71
N PRO A 100 -20.09 19.15 34.54
CA PRO A 100 -19.77 18.13 33.52
C PRO A 100 -18.83 18.59 32.38
N LEU A 101 -18.29 17.62 31.62
CA LEU A 101 -17.49 17.86 30.42
C LEU A 101 -18.35 18.24 29.19
N PRO A 102 -17.99 19.29 28.42
CA PRO A 102 -18.64 19.64 27.16
C PRO A 102 -18.08 18.86 25.94
N SER A 103 -18.91 18.76 24.90
CA SER A 103 -18.74 17.91 23.70
C SER A 103 -17.51 18.20 22.81
N LEU A 104 -16.97 17.15 22.19
CA LEU A 104 -15.88 17.22 21.21
C LEU A 104 -16.36 17.51 19.78
N SER A 105 -16.23 18.76 19.33
CA SER A 105 -16.38 19.13 17.91
C SER A 105 -15.47 20.32 17.50
N LYS A 106 -14.15 20.13 17.63
CA LYS A 106 -13.09 20.95 17.01
C LYS A 106 -11.72 20.29 17.16
N SER A 107 -10.85 20.44 16.17
CA SER A 107 -9.46 19.96 16.20
C SER A 107 -8.63 20.74 17.23
N ARG A 108 -8.53 20.21 18.46
CA ARG A 108 -7.71 20.82 19.51
C ARG A 108 -6.21 20.64 19.22
N LYS A 109 -5.54 21.72 18.81
CA LYS A 109 -4.15 21.92 19.20
C LYS A 109 -4.10 22.08 20.72
N TYR A 110 -3.47 21.16 21.43
CA TYR A 110 -3.17 21.32 22.85
C TYR A 110 -1.98 22.28 23.02
N HIS A 111 -2.25 23.58 23.00
CA HIS A 111 -1.40 24.58 23.67
C HIS A 111 -1.82 24.66 25.14
N HIS A 112 -0.92 24.33 26.06
CA HIS A 112 -1.16 24.43 27.50
C HIS A 112 -0.81 25.83 28.01
N ASP A 113 -1.75 26.78 27.88
CA ASP A 113 -1.67 28.11 28.50
C ASP A 113 -2.28 28.12 29.91
N THR A 114 -1.70 27.32 30.82
CA THR A 114 -1.92 27.43 32.29
C THR A 114 -0.63 27.02 33.03
N PRO A 115 -0.01 27.91 33.84
CA PRO A 115 1.27 27.63 34.48
C PRO A 115 1.12 26.76 35.75
N TYR A 116 0.93 25.46 35.58
CA TYR A 116 1.14 24.49 36.66
C TYR A 116 2.62 24.14 36.75
N THR A 117 3.26 24.56 37.85
CA THR A 117 4.72 24.52 38.05
C THR A 117 5.27 23.13 38.37
N TYR A 118 5.07 22.16 37.46
CA TYR A 118 6.08 21.12 37.30
C TYR A 118 7.27 21.73 36.56
N SER A 119 8.48 21.54 37.10
CA SER A 119 9.71 22.01 36.47
C SER A 119 9.98 21.21 35.20
N ILE A 120 9.51 21.71 34.06
CA ILE A 120 9.80 21.14 32.74
C ILE A 120 11.31 21.26 32.51
N THR A 121 12.03 20.15 32.71
CA THR A 121 13.45 20.06 32.40
C THR A 121 13.62 20.33 30.91
N LEU A 122 14.28 21.43 30.58
CA LEU A 122 14.46 21.85 29.19
C LEU A 122 15.25 20.78 28.41
N LYS A 123 14.93 20.59 27.12
CA LYS A 123 15.81 19.95 26.13
C LYS A 123 17.04 20.84 25.82
N THR A 124 17.78 21.22 26.85
CA THR A 124 19.13 21.80 26.72
C THR A 124 20.11 20.68 26.45
N THR A 125 20.84 20.75 25.33
CA THR A 125 22.05 19.94 25.18
C THR A 125 23.09 20.45 26.18
N SER A 126 23.40 19.67 27.21
CA SER A 126 24.44 20.01 28.20
C SER A 126 25.85 20.09 27.60
N THR A 127 26.05 19.58 26.39
CA THR A 127 27.24 19.83 25.56
C THR A 127 27.24 21.28 25.05
N PRO A 128 28.28 22.09 25.33
CA PRO A 128 28.48 23.37 24.66
C PRO A 128 28.52 23.21 23.14
N SER A 129 28.07 24.21 22.39
CA SER A 129 28.18 24.17 20.93
C SER A 129 29.64 24.26 20.47
N ARG A 130 29.95 23.60 19.36
CA ARG A 130 31.29 23.61 18.74
C ARG A 130 31.57 24.87 17.90
N THR A 131 30.53 25.68 17.68
CA THR A 131 30.53 26.90 16.86
C THR A 131 29.92 28.06 17.65
N PRO A 132 30.68 28.66 18.59
CA PRO A 132 30.13 29.61 19.57
C PRO A 132 29.79 30.99 18.98
N ASN A 133 30.27 31.33 17.78
CA ASN A 133 30.16 32.67 17.22
C ASN A 133 28.91 32.85 16.33
N LEU A 134 28.27 31.75 15.91
CA LEU A 134 27.13 31.74 14.98
C LEU A 134 25.91 30.99 15.54
N SER A 135 24.73 31.23 14.97
CA SER A 135 23.47 30.64 15.47
C SER A 135 23.37 29.13 15.23
N ASN A 136 23.40 28.36 16.31
CA ASN A 136 23.31 26.89 16.29
C ASN A 136 21.86 26.36 16.31
N SER A 137 20.90 27.17 15.81
CA SER A 137 19.46 26.85 15.75
C SER A 137 19.08 25.66 14.85
N TRP A 138 20.07 24.93 14.35
CA TRP A 138 19.95 23.68 13.60
C TRP A 138 20.42 22.45 14.39
N GLU A 139 21.07 22.60 15.55
CA GLU A 139 21.50 21.46 16.37
C GLU A 139 20.31 20.78 17.07
N PHE A 140 19.53 21.57 17.80
CA PHE A 140 18.21 21.20 18.34
C PHE A 140 17.22 21.00 17.20
N ALA A 141 16.48 19.88 17.21
CA ALA A 141 15.47 19.59 16.19
C ALA A 141 14.09 20.17 16.53
N GLY A 142 13.70 20.08 17.79
CA GLY A 142 12.37 20.43 18.28
C GLY A 142 11.94 19.53 19.44
N TRP A 143 10.72 19.76 19.89
CA TRP A 143 9.96 18.81 20.70
C TRP A 143 8.99 18.05 19.81
N GLY A 144 8.81 16.78 20.10
CA GLY A 144 7.79 15.92 19.51
C GLY A 144 6.37 16.35 19.86
N SER A 145 5.39 15.81 19.16
CA SER A 145 3.98 15.93 19.54
C SER A 145 3.17 14.70 19.16
N THR A 146 2.14 14.44 19.95
CA THR A 146 1.11 13.42 19.68
C THR A 146 -0.01 14.04 18.86
N TYR A 147 -0.45 13.36 17.80
CA TYR A 147 -1.55 13.80 16.94
C TYR A 147 -2.56 12.65 16.76
N TYR A 148 -3.84 12.97 16.79
CA TYR A 148 -4.90 12.13 16.24
C TYR A 148 -5.30 12.73 14.90
N ILE A 149 -5.23 11.94 13.82
CA ILE A 149 -5.47 12.40 12.45
C ILE A 149 -6.51 11.47 11.81
N GLU A 150 -7.71 11.99 11.67
CA GLU A 150 -8.68 11.47 10.70
C GLU A 150 -8.19 11.82 9.30
N LEU A 151 -8.03 10.81 8.44
CA LEU A 151 -7.72 11.03 7.03
C LEU A 151 -8.98 11.58 6.34
N PRO A 152 -8.89 12.69 5.58
CA PRO A 152 -10.03 13.15 4.81
C PRO A 152 -10.39 12.09 3.77
N THR A 153 -11.67 11.73 3.68
CA THR A 153 -12.23 10.69 2.78
C THR A 153 -12.16 11.03 1.28
N ASN A 154 -11.45 12.09 0.91
CA ASN A 154 -11.17 12.44 -0.47
C ASN A 154 -10.09 11.52 -1.04
N LYS A 155 -10.50 10.73 -2.05
CA LYS A 155 -9.62 9.89 -2.88
C LYS A 155 -8.33 10.62 -3.26
N SER A 156 -7.20 9.94 -3.09
CA SER A 156 -5.95 10.38 -3.71
C SER A 156 -6.12 10.37 -5.24
N PRO A 157 -5.59 11.37 -5.99
CA PRO A 157 -5.65 11.34 -7.44
C PRO A 157 -4.88 10.12 -7.93
N GLY A 158 -5.59 9.20 -8.59
CA GLY A 158 -4.97 8.02 -9.18
C GLY A 158 -3.99 8.45 -10.27
N ASN A 159 -2.72 8.01 -10.17
CA ASN A 159 -1.86 7.99 -11.35
C ASN A 159 -2.57 7.15 -12.42
N GLU A 160 -2.63 7.65 -13.65
CA GLU A 160 -3.10 6.89 -14.80
C GLU A 160 -2.26 5.61 -14.93
N ILE A 161 -2.90 4.43 -14.90
CA ILE A 161 -2.19 3.16 -15.03
C ILE A 161 -2.69 2.43 -16.27
N GLY A 162 -1.86 2.42 -17.31
CA GLY A 162 -2.10 1.70 -18.54
C GLY A 162 -2.15 0.18 -18.36
N THR A 163 -2.46 -0.51 -19.47
CA THR A 163 -2.56 -1.98 -19.53
C THR A 163 -1.24 -2.65 -19.14
N LEU A 164 -1.29 -3.58 -18.17
CA LEU A 164 -0.12 -4.35 -17.76
C LEU A 164 0.49 -5.16 -18.92
N LEU A 165 1.81 -5.13 -19.01
CA LEU A 165 2.60 -5.83 -20.01
C LEU A 165 2.44 -7.35 -19.85
N GLY A 166 1.91 -7.98 -20.90
CA GLY A 166 1.95 -9.43 -21.08
C GLY A 166 3.35 -9.89 -21.51
N GLN A 167 3.60 -11.20 -21.44
CA GLN A 167 4.94 -11.80 -21.61
C GLN A 167 5.74 -11.26 -22.80
N TRP A 168 5.15 -11.22 -24.00
CA TRP A 168 5.89 -10.81 -25.20
C TRP A 168 6.14 -9.30 -25.27
N ARG A 169 5.18 -8.46 -24.89
CA ARG A 169 5.38 -6.99 -24.74
C ARG A 169 6.41 -6.64 -23.66
N ALA A 170 6.47 -7.44 -22.59
CA ALA A 170 7.50 -7.32 -21.56
C ALA A 170 8.87 -7.84 -22.04
N THR A 171 8.90 -8.87 -22.89
CA THR A 171 10.13 -9.37 -23.52
C THR A 171 10.71 -8.33 -24.48
N SER A 172 9.88 -7.67 -25.30
CA SER A 172 10.35 -6.79 -26.39
C SER A 172 10.96 -5.46 -25.96
N ILE A 173 10.72 -4.98 -24.73
CA ILE A 173 11.33 -3.73 -24.25
C ILE A 173 12.85 -3.95 -24.07
N ALA A 174 13.26 -4.72 -23.05
CA ALA A 174 14.66 -5.08 -22.86
C ALA A 174 15.22 -6.02 -23.96
N GLY A 175 14.33 -6.71 -24.69
CA GLY A 175 14.68 -7.61 -25.79
C GLY A 175 15.12 -6.89 -27.07
N ASN A 176 14.76 -5.62 -27.27
CA ASN A 176 15.30 -4.83 -28.38
C ASN A 176 16.80 -4.61 -28.17
N ASP A 177 17.19 -3.97 -27.06
CA ASP A 177 18.59 -3.75 -26.66
C ASP A 177 19.40 -5.05 -26.72
N LEU A 178 18.86 -6.15 -26.17
CA LEU A 178 19.55 -7.44 -26.15
C LEU A 178 19.76 -8.06 -27.54
N VAL A 179 18.75 -8.07 -28.41
CA VAL A 179 18.91 -8.68 -29.75
C VAL A 179 19.72 -7.75 -30.66
N ALA A 180 19.61 -6.43 -30.48
CA ALA A 180 20.46 -5.43 -31.14
C ALA A 180 21.95 -5.58 -30.79
N SER A 181 22.30 -6.19 -29.65
CA SER A 181 23.71 -6.41 -29.28
C SER A 181 24.50 -7.26 -30.29
N VAL A 182 23.82 -8.09 -31.07
CA VAL A 182 24.37 -8.82 -32.22
C VAL A 182 25.07 -7.87 -33.22
N LEU A 183 24.53 -6.66 -33.40
CA LEU A 183 24.98 -5.69 -34.41
C LEU A 183 26.35 -5.08 -34.10
N TYR A 184 26.76 -5.01 -32.82
CA TYR A 184 28.08 -4.53 -32.41
C TYR A 184 29.00 -5.64 -31.88
N THR A 185 28.47 -6.69 -31.23
CA THR A 185 29.33 -7.68 -30.56
C THR A 185 30.05 -8.61 -31.53
N ILE A 186 29.41 -9.07 -32.61
CA ILE A 186 30.00 -10.11 -33.48
C ILE A 186 31.28 -9.61 -34.16
N GLY A 187 31.31 -8.37 -34.66
CA GLY A 187 32.49 -7.80 -35.30
C GLY A 187 33.68 -7.71 -34.34
N ILE A 188 33.48 -7.09 -33.18
CA ILE A 188 34.54 -6.90 -32.17
C ILE A 188 35.00 -8.26 -31.61
N CYS A 189 34.08 -9.18 -31.33
CA CYS A 189 34.44 -10.52 -30.84
C CYS A 189 35.24 -11.32 -31.88
N THR A 190 34.89 -11.28 -33.17
CA THR A 190 35.64 -11.97 -34.23
C THR A 190 36.99 -11.31 -34.55
N VAL A 191 37.13 -9.98 -34.40
CA VAL A 191 38.45 -9.33 -34.53
C VAL A 191 39.44 -9.77 -33.44
N VAL A 192 38.96 -10.13 -32.24
CA VAL A 192 39.83 -10.54 -31.11
C VAL A 192 39.98 -12.05 -30.95
N ALA A 193 38.90 -12.82 -31.08
CA ALA A 193 38.94 -14.29 -30.94
C ALA A 193 39.23 -15.02 -32.26
N GLY A 194 39.21 -14.31 -33.39
CA GLY A 194 39.31 -14.88 -34.72
C GLY A 194 38.29 -16.00 -34.94
N LYS A 195 38.79 -17.14 -35.44
CA LYS A 195 38.02 -18.38 -35.66
C LYS A 195 37.35 -18.96 -34.40
N TYR A 196 37.73 -18.53 -33.20
CA TYR A 196 37.16 -19.02 -31.94
C TYR A 196 35.96 -18.19 -31.43
N ALA A 197 35.58 -17.11 -32.10
CA ALA A 197 34.46 -16.24 -31.69
C ALA A 197 33.12 -16.95 -31.44
N PRO A 198 32.68 -17.97 -32.24
CA PRO A 198 31.42 -18.67 -31.96
C PRO A 198 31.47 -19.46 -30.66
N ILE A 199 32.65 -20.01 -30.30
CA ILE A 199 32.86 -20.72 -29.03
C ILE A 199 32.85 -19.73 -27.87
N SER A 200 33.51 -18.58 -28.01
CA SER A 200 33.48 -17.50 -27.02
C SER A 200 32.05 -17.00 -26.74
N LEU A 201 31.26 -16.72 -27.78
CA LEU A 201 29.87 -16.29 -27.64
C LEU A 201 28.96 -17.38 -27.08
N PHE A 202 29.23 -18.66 -27.37
CA PHE A 202 28.54 -19.77 -26.72
C PHE A 202 28.83 -19.81 -25.21
N ILE A 203 30.10 -19.68 -24.80
CA ILE A 203 30.50 -19.63 -23.38
C ILE A 203 29.82 -18.45 -22.66
N VAL A 204 29.71 -17.28 -23.31
CA VAL A 204 28.97 -16.12 -22.78
C VAL A 204 27.52 -16.48 -22.44
N THR A 205 26.82 -17.21 -23.32
CA THR A 205 25.42 -17.61 -23.06
C THR A 205 25.28 -18.61 -21.91
N LEU A 206 26.31 -19.42 -21.63
CA LEU A 206 26.38 -20.29 -20.46
C LEU A 206 26.65 -19.49 -19.17
N ILE A 207 27.53 -18.48 -19.21
CA ILE A 207 27.80 -17.56 -18.09
C ILE A 207 26.53 -16.78 -17.71
N LEU A 208 25.65 -16.49 -18.67
CA LEU A 208 24.37 -15.82 -18.45
C LEU A 208 23.29 -16.73 -17.82
N TYR A 209 23.37 -18.05 -17.95
CA TYR A 209 22.33 -18.97 -17.48
C TYR A 209 22.02 -18.84 -15.97
N PRO A 210 23.01 -18.72 -15.05
CA PRO A 210 22.78 -18.37 -13.64
C PRO A 210 22.00 -17.06 -13.42
N PHE A 211 22.25 -16.05 -14.25
CA PHE A 211 21.69 -14.72 -14.06
C PHE A 211 20.18 -14.68 -14.23
N GLN A 212 19.60 -15.55 -15.06
CA GLN A 212 18.13 -15.67 -15.16
C GLN A 212 17.47 -15.96 -13.80
N GLY A 213 18.12 -16.79 -12.97
CA GLY A 213 17.65 -17.13 -11.63
C GLY A 213 17.94 -16.03 -10.62
N ILE A 214 19.16 -15.48 -10.64
CA ILE A 214 19.60 -14.42 -9.72
C ILE A 214 18.69 -13.19 -9.85
N MET A 215 18.45 -12.76 -11.09
CA MET A 215 17.56 -11.66 -11.46
C MET A 215 16.10 -11.96 -11.12
N SER A 216 15.63 -13.19 -11.39
CA SER A 216 14.26 -13.63 -11.05
C SER A 216 13.99 -13.60 -9.54
N GLU A 217 14.93 -14.07 -8.72
CA GLU A 217 14.78 -14.04 -7.26
C GLU A 217 14.74 -12.59 -6.74
N VAL A 218 15.67 -11.73 -7.17
CA VAL A 218 15.72 -10.32 -6.76
C VAL A 218 14.44 -9.58 -7.15
N GLY A 219 14.03 -9.66 -8.41
CA GLY A 219 12.81 -9.00 -8.90
C GLY A 219 11.52 -9.57 -8.30
N SER A 220 11.50 -10.85 -7.90
CA SER A 220 10.34 -11.43 -7.19
C SER A 220 10.21 -10.95 -5.74
N ALA A 221 11.33 -10.65 -5.07
CA ALA A 221 11.35 -10.15 -3.70
C ALA A 221 11.14 -8.64 -3.60
N LEU A 222 11.63 -7.90 -4.59
CA LEU A 222 11.58 -6.44 -4.67
C LEU A 222 11.14 -6.02 -6.10
N PRO A 223 9.86 -6.20 -6.48
CA PRO A 223 9.33 -5.78 -7.77
C PRO A 223 9.13 -4.25 -7.78
N LEU A 224 10.23 -3.51 -7.91
CA LEU A 224 10.30 -2.04 -7.85
C LEU A 224 11.26 -1.48 -8.91
N ASN A 225 10.84 -0.47 -9.67
CA ASN A 225 11.57 0.11 -10.80
C ASN A 225 12.80 0.95 -10.33
N GLY A 226 13.96 0.72 -10.94
CA GLY A 226 15.28 1.28 -10.57
C GLY A 226 16.21 0.17 -10.06
N GLY A 227 16.69 -0.66 -10.97
CA GLY A 227 17.09 -2.06 -10.80
C GLY A 227 18.02 -2.40 -9.63
N SER A 228 19.33 -2.33 -9.86
CA SER A 228 20.34 -2.77 -8.89
C SER A 228 20.38 -1.83 -7.68
N TYR A 229 20.13 -0.54 -7.93
CA TYR A 229 19.92 0.49 -6.93
C TYR A 229 18.84 0.09 -5.89
N ASN A 230 17.62 -0.30 -6.30
CA ASN A 230 16.54 -0.65 -5.36
C ASN A 230 16.87 -1.89 -4.53
N CYS A 231 17.51 -2.90 -5.15
CA CYS A 231 17.94 -4.11 -4.45
C CYS A 231 18.93 -3.75 -3.33
N LEU A 232 19.92 -2.92 -3.63
CA LEU A 232 20.96 -2.52 -2.69
C LEU A 232 20.50 -1.44 -1.70
N LEU A 233 19.57 -0.54 -2.07
CA LEU A 233 18.92 0.39 -1.14
C LEU A 233 18.17 -0.37 -0.03
N ASN A 234 17.58 -1.52 -0.37
CA ASN A 234 16.87 -2.37 0.59
C ASN A 234 17.79 -3.30 1.41
N THR A 235 18.98 -3.65 0.91
CA THR A 235 19.85 -4.69 1.51
C THR A 235 21.22 -4.17 1.98
N SER A 236 21.57 -2.91 1.74
CA SER A 236 22.87 -2.33 2.07
C SER A 236 22.72 -0.93 2.72
N SER A 237 23.71 -0.04 2.56
CA SER A 237 23.63 1.35 2.97
C SER A 237 23.27 2.24 1.77
N LYS A 238 22.74 3.45 2.02
CA LYS A 238 22.50 4.43 0.94
C LYS A 238 23.77 4.74 0.13
N TRP A 239 24.96 4.67 0.76
CA TRP A 239 26.25 4.83 0.09
C TRP A 239 26.51 3.70 -0.93
N PHE A 240 26.32 2.44 -0.55
CA PHE A 240 26.55 1.31 -1.46
C PHE A 240 25.47 1.21 -2.55
N ALA A 241 24.23 1.57 -2.24
CA ALA A 241 23.20 1.78 -3.26
C ALA A 241 23.58 2.93 -4.24
N THR A 242 24.25 3.98 -3.76
CA THR A 242 24.72 5.09 -4.61
C THR A 242 25.85 4.66 -5.55
N VAL A 243 26.72 3.72 -5.15
CA VAL A 243 27.69 3.07 -6.07
C VAL A 243 26.94 2.38 -7.21
N ALA A 244 25.94 1.56 -6.88
CA ALA A 244 25.15 0.83 -7.88
C ALA A 244 24.40 1.77 -8.82
N ALA A 245 23.75 2.83 -8.31
CA ALA A 245 23.09 3.83 -9.15
C ALA A 245 24.07 4.64 -10.04
N ALA A 246 25.34 4.79 -9.64
CA ALA A 246 26.34 5.48 -10.46
C ALA A 246 26.83 4.59 -11.60
N LEU A 247 26.91 3.27 -11.38
CA LEU A 247 27.14 2.28 -12.42
C LEU A 247 25.94 2.19 -13.38
N GLU A 248 24.72 2.06 -12.84
CA GLU A 248 23.46 1.93 -13.60
C GLU A 248 23.15 3.21 -14.42
N LEU A 249 23.48 4.40 -13.90
CA LEU A 249 23.39 5.65 -14.67
C LEU A 249 24.46 5.73 -15.78
N LEU A 250 25.70 5.31 -15.52
CA LEU A 250 26.73 5.22 -16.56
C LEU A 250 26.31 4.22 -17.64
N ASP A 251 25.66 3.13 -17.26
CA ASP A 251 25.20 2.07 -18.15
C ASP A 251 24.10 2.54 -19.11
N TYR A 252 23.18 3.39 -18.64
CA TYR A 252 22.23 4.06 -19.55
C TYR A 252 22.93 5.04 -20.49
N VAL A 253 23.93 5.79 -20.01
CA VAL A 253 24.71 6.73 -20.86
C VAL A 253 25.46 5.96 -21.95
N THR A 254 26.12 4.86 -21.61
CA THR A 254 26.83 4.03 -22.60
C THR A 254 25.85 3.35 -23.56
N THR A 255 24.76 2.76 -23.08
CA THR A 255 23.68 2.18 -23.92
C THR A 255 23.19 3.18 -24.97
N ALA A 256 22.86 4.40 -24.55
CA ALA A 256 22.34 5.43 -25.45
C ALA A 256 23.37 5.89 -26.49
N VAL A 257 24.64 6.09 -26.10
CA VAL A 257 25.68 6.56 -27.01
C VAL A 257 26.19 5.45 -27.93
N VAL A 258 26.36 4.21 -27.45
CA VAL A 258 26.73 3.06 -28.29
C VAL A 258 25.66 2.82 -29.34
N SER A 259 24.39 2.77 -28.95
CA SER A 259 23.30 2.57 -29.90
C SER A 259 23.27 3.65 -30.99
N ALA A 260 23.40 4.92 -30.60
CA ALA A 260 23.45 6.03 -31.56
C ALA A 260 24.67 5.93 -32.51
N ALA A 261 25.86 5.66 -31.98
CA ALA A 261 27.09 5.59 -32.75
C ALA A 261 27.16 4.36 -33.67
N THR A 262 26.62 3.21 -33.25
CA THR A 262 26.48 2.02 -34.09
C THR A 262 25.47 2.27 -35.20
N ALA A 263 24.31 2.88 -34.93
CA ALA A 263 23.30 3.19 -35.95
C ALA A 263 23.88 4.06 -37.08
N THR A 264 24.66 5.09 -36.74
CA THR A 264 25.34 5.93 -37.73
C THR A 264 26.53 5.23 -38.40
N SER A 265 27.16 4.24 -37.76
CA SER A 265 28.22 3.43 -38.37
C SER A 265 27.67 2.49 -39.44
N TYR A 266 26.52 1.87 -39.23
CA TYR A 266 25.81 1.08 -40.25
C TYR A 266 25.42 1.93 -41.46
N LEU A 267 24.96 3.18 -41.23
CA LEU A 267 24.71 4.14 -42.31
C LEU A 267 26.02 4.56 -43.01
N SER A 268 27.11 4.70 -42.25
CA SER A 268 28.44 5.03 -42.79
C SER A 268 28.99 3.95 -43.70
N GLY A 269 28.82 2.66 -43.37
CA GLY A 269 29.21 1.54 -44.24
C GLY A 269 28.40 1.49 -45.54
N GLN A 270 27.12 1.85 -45.49
CA GLN A 270 26.24 1.88 -46.66
C GLN A 270 26.52 3.05 -47.63
N PHE A 271 26.95 4.20 -47.12
CA PHE A 271 27.13 5.44 -47.91
C PHE A 271 28.56 5.99 -47.95
N ASN A 272 29.54 5.29 -47.37
CA ASN A 272 30.95 5.71 -47.24
C ASN A 272 31.11 7.14 -46.66
N LEU A 273 30.40 7.40 -45.56
CA LEU A 273 30.44 8.71 -44.88
C LEU A 273 31.79 8.92 -44.17
N SER A 274 32.21 10.19 -44.04
CA SER A 274 33.42 10.53 -43.29
C SER A 274 33.18 10.56 -41.78
N SER A 275 34.19 10.24 -40.98
CA SER A 275 34.09 10.18 -39.51
C SER A 275 33.59 11.48 -38.88
N PHE A 276 33.88 12.63 -39.49
CA PHE A 276 33.36 13.94 -39.06
C PHE A 276 31.83 14.02 -39.21
N VAL A 277 31.27 13.51 -40.31
CA VAL A 277 29.82 13.43 -40.53
C VAL A 277 29.19 12.44 -39.55
N VAL A 278 29.78 11.26 -39.38
CA VAL A 278 29.30 10.22 -38.43
C VAL A 278 29.23 10.77 -36.99
N PHE A 279 30.24 11.54 -36.58
CA PHE A 279 30.27 12.18 -35.26
C PHE A 279 29.08 13.12 -35.05
N TRP A 280 28.86 14.06 -35.97
CA TRP A 280 27.75 15.01 -35.86
C TRP A 280 26.37 14.37 -36.06
N MET A 281 26.27 13.30 -36.86
CA MET A 281 25.05 12.50 -36.96
C MET A 281 24.71 11.79 -35.65
N THR A 282 25.71 11.25 -34.94
CA THR A 282 25.52 10.61 -33.62
C THR A 282 24.98 11.63 -32.61
N VAL A 283 25.60 12.81 -32.55
CA VAL A 283 25.15 13.92 -31.69
C VAL A 283 23.74 14.39 -32.07
N GLY A 284 23.45 14.49 -33.37
CA GLY A 284 22.12 14.84 -33.88
C GLY A 284 21.04 13.82 -33.46
N LEU A 285 21.31 12.53 -33.58
CA LEU A 285 20.39 11.46 -33.16
C LEU A 285 20.10 11.51 -31.65
N LEU A 286 21.13 11.72 -30.82
CA LEU A 286 20.96 11.91 -29.37
C LEU A 286 20.07 13.12 -29.04
N ILE A 287 20.25 14.25 -29.75
CA ILE A 287 19.45 15.47 -29.57
C ILE A 287 17.99 15.25 -30.02
N VAL A 288 17.77 14.57 -31.15
CA VAL A 288 16.42 14.26 -31.66
C VAL A 288 15.67 13.35 -30.69
N THR A 289 16.30 12.27 -30.21
CA THR A 289 15.66 11.37 -29.23
C THR A 289 15.39 12.09 -27.91
N ALA A 290 16.30 12.94 -27.42
CA ALA A 290 16.04 13.78 -26.25
C ALA A 290 14.81 14.69 -26.44
N GLY A 291 14.65 15.28 -27.64
CA GLY A 291 13.47 16.07 -28.02
C GLY A 291 12.17 15.26 -28.00
N VAL A 292 12.19 14.05 -28.57
CA VAL A 292 11.06 13.10 -28.55
C VAL A 292 10.62 12.76 -27.12
N VAL A 293 11.58 12.49 -26.23
CA VAL A 293 11.28 12.20 -24.81
C VAL A 293 10.79 13.47 -24.07
N ILE A 294 11.32 14.66 -24.37
CA ILE A 294 10.83 15.93 -23.79
C ILE A 294 9.38 16.21 -24.20
N LEU A 295 9.00 15.88 -25.43
CA LEU A 295 7.62 16.00 -25.95
C LEU A 295 6.63 15.00 -25.34
N GLY A 296 7.10 14.06 -24.50
CA GLY A 296 6.24 13.10 -23.79
C GLY A 296 5.97 11.80 -24.53
N ILE A 297 6.63 11.57 -25.66
CA ILE A 297 6.62 10.27 -26.33
C ILE A 297 7.48 9.32 -25.47
N LYS A 298 6.80 8.37 -24.81
CA LYS A 298 7.41 7.27 -24.04
C LYS A 298 7.45 6.02 -24.90
N ASP A 299 8.17 5.00 -24.44
CA ASP A 299 8.12 3.65 -25.02
C ASP A 299 6.68 3.12 -25.07
N SER A 300 6.11 3.12 -26.27
CA SER A 300 4.91 2.37 -26.57
C SER A 300 5.28 0.89 -26.62
N SER A 301 4.80 0.09 -25.66
CA SER A 301 5.06 -1.36 -25.66
C SER A 301 4.50 -2.10 -26.88
N ASN A 302 3.63 -1.46 -27.67
CA ASN A 302 3.27 -1.92 -29.01
C ASN A 302 4.37 -1.60 -30.04
N LEU A 303 4.90 -0.37 -30.05
CA LEU A 303 5.99 0.03 -30.95
C LEU A 303 7.25 -0.80 -30.68
N ALA A 304 7.64 -0.93 -29.41
CA ALA A 304 8.77 -1.77 -29.00
C ALA A 304 8.59 -3.23 -29.45
N PHE A 305 7.36 -3.77 -29.38
CA PHE A 305 7.03 -5.12 -29.87
C PHE A 305 7.05 -5.24 -31.40
N THR A 306 6.62 -4.21 -32.14
CA THR A 306 6.73 -4.16 -33.60
C THR A 306 8.20 -4.11 -34.05
N ILE A 307 9.02 -3.27 -33.43
CA ILE A 307 10.47 -3.18 -33.68
C ILE A 307 11.14 -4.53 -33.37
N PHE A 308 10.82 -5.13 -32.22
CA PHE A 308 11.35 -6.43 -31.82
C PHE A 308 11.03 -7.55 -32.82
N LEU A 309 9.78 -7.64 -33.29
CA LEU A 309 9.39 -8.62 -34.29
C LEU A 309 10.07 -8.38 -35.64
N PHE A 310 10.23 -7.12 -36.06
CA PHE A 310 10.92 -6.77 -37.30
C PHE A 310 12.41 -7.14 -37.25
N HIS A 311 13.09 -6.83 -36.14
CA HIS A 311 14.50 -7.16 -35.95
C HIS A 311 14.75 -8.67 -35.84
N CYS A 312 13.95 -9.39 -35.05
CA CYS A 312 14.03 -10.86 -35.00
C CYS A 312 13.73 -11.51 -36.36
N PHE A 313 12.81 -10.95 -37.16
CA PHE A 313 12.58 -11.41 -38.54
C PHE A 313 13.78 -11.18 -39.44
N THR A 314 14.36 -9.97 -39.43
CA THR A 314 15.52 -9.61 -40.26
C THR A 314 16.75 -10.46 -39.92
N LEU A 315 17.06 -10.68 -38.63
CA LEU A 315 18.15 -11.58 -38.23
C LEU A 315 17.87 -13.04 -38.62
N THR A 316 16.62 -13.52 -38.51
CA THR A 316 16.27 -14.89 -38.92
C THR A 316 16.38 -15.06 -40.44
N LEU A 317 15.94 -14.06 -41.22
CA LEU A 317 16.08 -14.04 -42.67
C LEU A 317 17.56 -14.03 -43.10
N LEU A 318 18.40 -13.26 -42.40
CA LEU A 318 19.85 -13.27 -42.58
C LEU A 318 20.45 -14.65 -42.30
N MET A 319 20.11 -15.28 -41.17
CA MET A 319 20.58 -16.64 -40.84
C MET A 319 20.20 -17.66 -41.92
N VAL A 320 18.96 -17.64 -42.41
CA VAL A 320 18.49 -18.54 -43.49
C VAL A 320 19.25 -18.27 -44.79
N ALA A 321 19.42 -17.00 -45.18
CA ALA A 321 20.20 -16.64 -46.37
C ALA A 321 21.68 -17.08 -46.26
N SER A 322 22.30 -16.91 -45.09
CA SER A 322 23.68 -17.35 -44.85
C SER A 322 23.84 -18.87 -44.84
N VAL A 323 22.85 -19.62 -44.33
CA VAL A 323 22.83 -21.10 -44.44
C VAL A 323 22.74 -21.53 -45.89
N VAL A 324 21.83 -20.93 -46.69
CA VAL A 324 21.73 -21.22 -48.13
C VAL A 324 23.02 -20.88 -48.86
N ARG A 325 23.64 -19.73 -48.57
CA ARG A 325 24.93 -19.31 -49.14
C ARG A 325 26.06 -20.29 -48.81
N TRP A 326 26.14 -20.73 -47.55
CA TRP A 326 27.13 -21.71 -47.09
C TRP A 326 26.95 -23.07 -47.79
N ILE A 327 25.72 -23.56 -47.94
CA ILE A 327 25.41 -24.80 -48.68
C ILE A 327 25.87 -24.70 -50.15
N ILE A 328 25.66 -23.56 -50.81
CA ILE A 328 26.03 -23.34 -52.22
C ILE A 328 27.56 -23.30 -52.43
N GLN A 329 28.30 -22.63 -51.56
CA GLN A 329 29.75 -22.44 -51.72
C GLN A 329 30.61 -23.56 -51.08
N GLY A 330 30.01 -24.37 -50.20
CA GLY A 330 30.69 -25.38 -49.39
C GLY A 330 31.57 -24.82 -48.25
N ASN A 331 32.42 -25.68 -47.70
CA ASN A 331 33.26 -25.37 -46.54
C ASN A 331 34.58 -24.64 -46.85
N SER A 332 34.77 -24.14 -48.08
CA SER A 332 36.01 -23.53 -48.55
C SER A 332 36.47 -22.35 -47.68
N VAL A 333 35.63 -21.32 -47.56
CA VAL A 333 35.89 -20.10 -46.77
C VAL A 333 36.08 -20.42 -45.29
N LEU A 334 35.25 -21.31 -44.73
CA LEU A 334 35.37 -21.73 -43.33
C LEU A 334 36.70 -22.48 -43.06
N ALA A 335 37.13 -23.35 -43.98
CA ALA A 335 38.38 -24.09 -43.87
C ALA A 335 39.62 -23.22 -44.15
N GLU A 336 39.47 -22.10 -44.86
CA GLU A 336 40.50 -21.07 -44.98
C GLU A 336 40.60 -20.24 -43.69
N ASN A 337 39.47 -19.73 -43.18
CA ASN A 337 39.39 -19.03 -41.89
C ASN A 337 39.94 -19.88 -40.72
N TRP A 338 39.78 -21.21 -40.76
CA TRP A 338 40.33 -22.11 -39.74
C TRP A 338 41.86 -22.21 -39.75
N LYS A 339 42.52 -21.86 -40.87
CA LYS A 339 43.98 -21.81 -41.01
C LYS A 339 44.60 -20.50 -40.50
N ASP A 340 43.80 -19.47 -40.21
CA ASP A 340 44.32 -18.23 -39.62
C ASP A 340 45.09 -18.54 -38.31
N PRO A 341 46.30 -17.99 -38.10
CA PRO A 341 47.15 -18.36 -36.97
C PRO A 341 46.64 -17.87 -35.59
N GLY A 342 45.68 -16.93 -35.54
CA GLY A 342 45.23 -16.32 -34.28
C GLY A 342 46.37 -15.62 -33.52
N SER A 343 46.32 -15.61 -32.19
CA SER A 343 47.48 -15.18 -31.37
C SER A 343 48.53 -16.28 -31.19
N GLY A 344 48.33 -17.46 -31.78
CA GLY A 344 49.06 -18.69 -31.44
C GLY A 344 48.67 -19.33 -30.09
N ASN A 345 47.73 -18.76 -29.33
CA ASN A 345 47.24 -19.34 -28.08
C ASN A 345 45.70 -19.41 -28.05
N PRO A 346 45.10 -20.53 -28.51
CA PRO A 346 43.65 -20.70 -28.57
C PRO A 346 42.90 -20.46 -27.26
N MET A 347 43.50 -20.76 -26.11
CA MET A 347 42.85 -20.53 -24.81
C MET A 347 42.80 -19.04 -24.46
N LEU A 348 43.80 -18.26 -24.89
CA LEU A 348 43.84 -16.82 -24.71
C LEU A 348 42.88 -16.11 -25.67
N ASP A 349 42.83 -16.56 -26.94
CA ASP A 349 41.86 -16.10 -27.95
C ASP A 349 40.42 -16.35 -27.48
N ILE A 350 40.12 -17.56 -26.98
CA ILE A 350 38.81 -17.91 -26.40
C ILE A 350 38.53 -17.05 -25.15
N PHE A 351 39.51 -16.81 -24.28
CA PHE A 351 39.33 -16.04 -23.05
C PHE A 351 39.00 -14.57 -23.33
N TYR A 352 39.82 -13.86 -24.10
CA TYR A 352 39.54 -12.46 -24.45
C TYR A 352 38.30 -12.32 -25.33
N GLY A 353 38.10 -13.27 -26.26
CA GLY A 353 36.86 -13.41 -27.01
C GLY A 353 35.62 -13.52 -26.13
N THR A 354 35.70 -14.30 -25.05
CA THR A 354 34.61 -14.45 -24.06
C THR A 354 34.42 -13.15 -23.28
N CYS A 355 35.51 -12.52 -22.83
CA CYS A 355 35.44 -11.26 -22.08
C CYS A 355 34.76 -10.13 -22.87
N ILE A 356 35.13 -9.97 -24.14
CA ILE A 356 34.52 -8.98 -25.05
C ILE A 356 33.13 -9.43 -25.51
N GLY A 357 32.95 -10.73 -25.75
CA GLY A 357 31.68 -11.33 -26.14
C GLY A 357 30.56 -11.14 -25.11
N LEU A 358 30.89 -10.87 -23.84
CA LEU A 358 29.93 -10.45 -22.81
C LEU A 358 29.19 -9.15 -23.18
N LEU A 359 29.65 -8.37 -24.17
CA LEU A 359 28.88 -7.26 -24.72
C LEU A 359 27.56 -7.74 -25.40
N GLY A 360 27.52 -8.98 -25.89
CA GLY A 360 26.36 -9.60 -26.58
C GLY A 360 25.24 -10.10 -25.67
N ILE A 361 25.30 -9.75 -24.39
CA ILE A 361 24.27 -10.02 -23.37
C ILE A 361 23.82 -8.74 -22.64
N THR A 362 24.20 -7.56 -23.15
CA THR A 362 23.68 -6.25 -22.74
C THR A 362 22.16 -6.17 -22.93
N GLY A 363 21.47 -5.29 -22.21
CA GLY A 363 20.00 -5.21 -22.17
C GLY A 363 19.36 -6.10 -21.10
N PHE A 364 20.06 -7.12 -20.57
CA PHE A 364 19.55 -8.00 -19.52
C PHE A 364 19.20 -7.27 -18.23
N GLU A 365 20.05 -6.34 -17.85
CA GLU A 365 19.95 -5.43 -16.72
C GLU A 365 18.77 -4.44 -16.86
N THR A 366 18.36 -4.07 -18.09
CA THR A 366 17.19 -3.18 -18.27
C THR A 366 15.85 -3.85 -17.94
N SER A 367 15.77 -5.18 -17.92
CA SER A 367 14.52 -5.95 -17.77
C SER A 367 13.73 -5.71 -16.46
N VAL A 368 14.38 -5.11 -15.46
CA VAL A 368 13.77 -4.71 -14.18
C VAL A 368 13.26 -3.26 -14.16
N ASN A 369 13.61 -2.42 -15.13
CA ASN A 369 13.28 -0.98 -15.12
C ASN A 369 11.77 -0.71 -15.23
N TYR A 370 11.01 -1.69 -15.71
CA TYR A 370 9.57 -1.68 -15.92
C TYR A 370 8.88 -2.86 -15.21
N ILE A 371 9.50 -3.44 -14.17
CA ILE A 371 8.96 -4.61 -13.46
C ILE A 371 7.60 -4.34 -12.79
N GLU A 372 7.34 -3.10 -12.35
CA GLU A 372 6.05 -2.63 -11.82
C GLU A 372 4.93 -2.61 -12.90
N GLU A 373 5.29 -2.64 -14.18
CA GLU A 373 4.38 -2.59 -15.32
C GLU A 373 4.04 -3.98 -15.90
N GLN A 374 4.71 -5.04 -15.43
CA GLN A 374 4.51 -6.41 -15.91
C GLN A 374 3.39 -7.13 -15.14
N LYS A 375 2.63 -8.02 -15.82
CA LYS A 375 1.64 -8.88 -15.12
C LYS A 375 2.36 -9.82 -14.12
N PRO A 376 1.71 -10.22 -13.00
CA PRO A 376 2.31 -11.15 -12.04
C PRO A 376 2.88 -12.41 -12.70
N GLY A 377 4.11 -12.79 -12.33
CA GLY A 377 4.79 -13.94 -12.91
C GLY A 377 5.36 -13.77 -14.33
N VAL A 378 5.11 -12.65 -15.02
CA VAL A 378 5.68 -12.40 -16.36
C VAL A 378 7.19 -12.23 -16.32
N TYR A 379 7.73 -11.50 -15.34
CA TYR A 379 9.16 -11.15 -15.28
C TYR A 379 10.12 -12.35 -15.35
N GLN A 380 9.80 -13.47 -14.69
CA GLN A 380 10.59 -14.71 -14.84
C GLN A 380 10.64 -15.21 -16.30
N LYS A 381 9.49 -15.13 -16.99
CA LYS A 381 9.36 -15.52 -18.39
C LYS A 381 10.06 -14.52 -19.32
N THR A 382 10.04 -13.22 -18.99
CA THR A 382 10.80 -12.17 -19.67
C THR A 382 12.29 -12.51 -19.68
N VAL A 383 12.92 -12.67 -18.52
CA VAL A 383 14.37 -12.92 -18.41
C VAL A 383 14.77 -14.28 -19.01
N ARG A 384 13.92 -15.31 -18.88
CA ARG A 384 14.13 -16.62 -19.54
C ARG A 384 14.02 -16.53 -21.07
N ASN A 385 13.03 -15.79 -21.58
CA ASN A 385 12.87 -15.56 -23.03
C ASN A 385 14.11 -14.82 -23.59
N MET A 386 14.59 -13.81 -22.88
CA MET A 386 15.82 -13.06 -23.22
C MET A 386 17.05 -13.98 -23.30
N TRP A 387 17.24 -14.89 -22.34
CA TRP A 387 18.34 -15.87 -22.39
C TRP A 387 18.29 -16.76 -23.65
N ALA A 388 17.08 -17.23 -24.00
CA ALA A 388 16.88 -18.06 -25.20
C ALA A 388 17.16 -17.29 -26.50
N LEU A 389 16.76 -16.02 -26.58
CA LEU A 389 17.01 -15.15 -27.75
C LEU A 389 18.51 -14.87 -27.95
N SER A 390 19.23 -14.54 -26.88
CA SER A 390 20.68 -14.32 -26.92
C SER A 390 21.44 -15.59 -27.34
N SER A 391 21.02 -16.76 -26.82
CA SER A 391 21.54 -18.08 -27.22
C SER A 391 21.25 -18.44 -28.69
N PHE A 392 20.12 -18.01 -29.22
CA PHE A 392 19.70 -18.32 -30.60
C PHE A 392 20.42 -17.46 -31.65
N PHE A 393 20.67 -16.18 -31.39
CA PHE A 393 21.25 -15.28 -32.38
C PHE A 393 22.79 -15.17 -32.31
N ASN A 394 23.39 -14.95 -31.13
CA ASN A 394 24.81 -14.54 -31.04
C ASN A 394 25.80 -15.55 -31.63
N ALA A 395 25.94 -16.72 -31.02
CA ALA A 395 26.91 -17.73 -31.46
C ALA A 395 26.58 -18.30 -32.86
N PRO A 396 25.31 -18.58 -33.22
CA PRO A 396 24.96 -19.05 -34.56
C PRO A 396 25.24 -18.03 -35.68
N ILE A 397 24.93 -16.74 -35.50
CA ILE A 397 25.26 -15.72 -36.51
C ILE A 397 26.78 -15.56 -36.64
N SER A 398 27.54 -15.61 -35.53
CA SER A 398 29.01 -15.55 -35.59
C SER A 398 29.62 -16.73 -36.37
N LEU A 399 29.08 -17.94 -36.18
CA LEU A 399 29.49 -19.12 -36.97
C LEU A 399 29.16 -18.95 -38.45
N LEU A 400 27.94 -18.48 -38.78
CA LEU A 400 27.51 -18.25 -40.16
C LEU A 400 28.32 -17.14 -40.84
N ALA A 401 28.69 -16.08 -40.11
CA ALA A 401 29.55 -15.01 -40.61
C ALA A 401 30.94 -15.55 -41.00
N LEU A 402 31.56 -16.35 -40.12
CA LEU A 402 32.84 -17.03 -40.38
C LEU A 402 32.73 -18.14 -41.44
N ALA A 403 31.52 -18.65 -41.72
CA ALA A 403 31.31 -19.58 -42.80
C ALA A 403 31.26 -18.90 -44.18
N ILE A 404 30.70 -17.69 -44.29
CA ILE A 404 30.45 -17.01 -45.58
C ILE A 404 31.35 -15.80 -45.90
N MET A 405 32.13 -15.28 -44.95
CA MET A 405 33.06 -14.17 -45.18
C MET A 405 34.50 -14.53 -44.76
N PRO A 406 35.53 -14.14 -45.53
CA PRO A 406 36.92 -14.23 -45.08
C PRO A 406 37.17 -13.42 -43.81
N ILE A 407 38.02 -13.93 -42.91
CA ILE A 407 38.34 -13.32 -41.60
C ILE A 407 38.95 -11.91 -41.71
N SER A 408 39.60 -11.59 -42.83
CA SER A 408 40.08 -10.25 -43.17
C SER A 408 38.96 -9.20 -43.25
N THR A 409 37.77 -9.58 -43.71
CA THR A 409 36.59 -8.70 -43.85
C THR A 409 36.20 -8.06 -42.52
N PHE A 410 36.29 -8.81 -41.42
CA PHE A 410 35.94 -8.35 -40.07
C PHE A 410 36.84 -7.23 -39.56
N LYS A 411 38.09 -7.14 -40.04
CA LYS A 411 39.04 -6.06 -39.68
C LYS A 411 38.76 -4.75 -40.43
N VAL A 412 38.02 -4.81 -41.53
CA VAL A 412 37.60 -3.64 -42.33
C VAL A 412 36.20 -3.19 -41.94
N HIS A 413 35.26 -4.13 -41.88
CA HIS A 413 33.83 -3.90 -41.61
C HIS A 413 33.44 -4.26 -40.17
N GLN A 414 34.28 -3.94 -39.19
CA GLN A 414 34.06 -4.34 -37.78
C GLN A 414 32.73 -3.78 -37.22
N ASN A 415 32.33 -2.59 -37.66
CA ASN A 415 31.26 -1.79 -37.06
C ASN A 415 29.91 -1.92 -37.80
N ASP A 416 29.90 -2.57 -38.96
CA ASP A 416 28.81 -2.73 -39.93
C ASP A 416 28.69 -4.19 -40.43
N ILE A 417 29.34 -5.13 -39.74
CA ILE A 417 29.59 -6.50 -40.20
C ILE A 417 28.33 -7.28 -40.57
N ILE A 418 27.19 -7.03 -39.90
CA ILE A 418 25.95 -7.76 -40.12
C ILE A 418 25.27 -7.31 -41.43
N SER A 419 25.39 -6.03 -41.81
CA SER A 419 24.95 -5.55 -43.14
C SER A 419 25.87 -6.10 -44.25
N THR A 420 27.18 -6.11 -44.02
CA THR A 420 28.16 -6.70 -44.95
C THR A 420 27.96 -8.21 -45.13
N MET A 421 27.58 -8.92 -44.06
CA MET A 421 27.15 -10.32 -44.09
C MET A 421 25.88 -10.52 -44.93
N GLY A 422 24.89 -9.62 -44.82
CA GLY A 422 23.71 -9.61 -45.68
C GLY A 422 24.05 -9.47 -47.18
N GLY A 423 25.00 -8.60 -47.49
CA GLY A 423 25.54 -8.43 -48.84
C GLY A 423 26.16 -9.72 -49.40
N HIS A 424 26.96 -10.43 -48.60
CA HIS A 424 27.55 -11.71 -48.99
C HIS A 424 26.54 -12.87 -49.04
N ALA A 425 25.49 -12.83 -48.21
CA ALA A 425 24.48 -13.88 -48.12
C ALA A 425 23.49 -13.86 -49.29
N ALA A 426 22.91 -12.69 -49.61
CA ALA A 426 21.87 -12.57 -50.63
C ALA A 426 21.95 -11.29 -51.51
N GLY A 427 22.97 -10.46 -51.33
CA GLY A 427 23.19 -9.23 -52.12
C GLY A 427 22.67 -7.95 -51.47
N SER A 428 22.76 -6.86 -52.22
CA SER A 428 22.58 -5.47 -51.72
C SER A 428 21.20 -5.17 -51.11
N TRP A 429 20.15 -5.91 -51.49
CA TRP A 429 18.81 -5.74 -50.90
C TRP A 429 18.80 -6.18 -49.42
N LEU A 430 19.45 -7.28 -49.08
CA LEU A 430 19.51 -7.80 -47.71
C LEU A 430 20.47 -6.96 -46.85
N GLN A 431 21.58 -6.52 -47.41
CA GLN A 431 22.46 -5.51 -46.81
C GLN A 431 21.66 -4.25 -46.44
N THR A 432 20.89 -3.69 -47.38
CA THR A 432 20.09 -2.48 -47.17
C THR A 432 19.00 -2.70 -46.12
N LEU A 433 18.33 -3.86 -46.13
CA LEU A 433 17.33 -4.23 -45.13
C LEU A 433 17.94 -4.26 -43.72
N VAL A 434 19.10 -4.91 -43.56
CA VAL A 434 19.83 -4.96 -42.29
C VAL A 434 20.29 -3.57 -41.83
N THR A 435 20.75 -2.70 -42.74
CA THR A 435 21.11 -1.31 -42.38
C THR A 435 19.90 -0.52 -41.88
N ILE A 436 18.73 -0.65 -42.52
CA ILE A 436 17.48 0.01 -42.08
C ILE A 436 17.03 -0.53 -40.71
N ASP A 437 17.05 -1.84 -40.54
CA ASP A 437 16.69 -2.53 -39.30
C ASP A 437 17.60 -2.13 -38.14
N ALA A 438 18.92 -2.10 -38.36
CA ALA A 438 19.91 -1.63 -37.39
C ALA A 438 19.60 -0.21 -36.91
N ILE A 439 19.32 0.72 -37.83
CA ILE A 439 18.96 2.11 -37.48
C ILE A 439 17.69 2.18 -36.63
N ILE A 440 16.69 1.35 -36.92
CA ILE A 440 15.41 1.32 -36.17
C ILE A 440 15.59 0.74 -34.78
N VAL A 441 16.22 -0.44 -34.64
CA VAL A 441 16.35 -1.11 -33.34
C VAL A 441 17.36 -0.42 -32.43
N LEU A 442 18.47 0.09 -32.96
CA LEU A 442 19.43 0.88 -32.18
C LEU A 442 18.83 2.25 -31.83
N GLY A 443 17.98 2.83 -32.70
CA GLY A 443 17.17 3.99 -32.36
C GLY A 443 16.27 3.77 -31.12
N ALA A 444 15.72 2.57 -30.97
CA ALA A 444 15.02 2.16 -29.75
C ALA A 444 15.97 2.02 -28.54
N GLY A 445 17.18 1.46 -28.71
CA GLY A 445 18.20 1.41 -27.65
C GLY A 445 18.62 2.79 -27.13
N VAL A 446 18.66 3.82 -27.99
CA VAL A 446 18.82 5.22 -27.54
C VAL A 446 17.67 5.62 -26.61
N LEU A 447 16.43 5.31 -26.98
CA LEU A 447 15.23 5.61 -26.19
C LEU A 447 15.23 4.87 -24.84
N THR A 448 15.59 3.58 -24.81
CA THR A 448 15.71 2.77 -23.59
C THR A 448 16.67 3.43 -22.58
N GLY A 449 17.83 3.92 -23.04
CA GLY A 449 18.78 4.66 -22.20
C GLY A 449 18.20 5.94 -21.60
N PHE A 450 17.53 6.77 -22.42
CA PHE A 450 16.86 8.00 -21.92
C PHE A 450 15.74 7.70 -20.91
N VAL A 451 14.94 6.67 -21.15
CA VAL A 451 13.81 6.29 -20.29
C VAL A 451 14.31 5.66 -18.98
N GLY A 452 15.29 4.77 -19.04
CA GLY A 452 15.94 4.16 -17.88
C GLY A 452 16.58 5.21 -16.96
N ALA A 453 17.41 6.09 -17.51
CA ALA A 453 18.04 7.17 -16.75
C ALA A 453 17.01 8.14 -16.15
N THR A 454 15.93 8.44 -16.89
CA THR A 454 14.82 9.26 -16.37
C THR A 454 14.14 8.59 -15.18
N GLY A 455 13.89 7.28 -15.25
CA GLY A 455 13.33 6.49 -14.14
C GLY A 455 14.22 6.45 -12.90
N LEU A 456 15.51 6.14 -13.08
CA LEU A 456 16.48 6.06 -11.98
C LEU A 456 16.71 7.40 -11.30
N ILE A 457 16.93 8.49 -12.05
CA ILE A 457 17.15 9.82 -11.47
C ILE A 457 15.88 10.34 -10.78
N HIS A 458 14.68 10.08 -11.35
CA HIS A 458 13.40 10.35 -10.69
C HIS A 458 13.27 9.60 -9.35
N ARG A 459 13.67 8.32 -9.32
CA ARG A 459 13.64 7.51 -8.10
C ARG A 459 14.61 8.03 -7.05
N MET A 460 15.86 8.25 -7.41
CA MET A 460 16.89 8.82 -6.53
C MET A 460 16.55 10.21 -6.00
N ALA A 461 15.88 11.05 -6.79
CA ALA A 461 15.37 12.34 -6.33
C ALA A 461 14.19 12.15 -5.35
N SER A 462 13.27 11.24 -5.62
CA SER A 462 12.17 10.89 -4.70
C SER A 462 12.70 10.37 -3.35
N ASP A 463 13.75 9.55 -3.39
CA ASP A 463 14.45 9.01 -2.22
C ASP A 463 15.42 10.01 -1.55
N ARG A 464 15.31 11.30 -1.94
CA ARG A 464 16.03 12.49 -1.43
C ARG A 464 17.54 12.53 -1.64
N ILE A 465 18.14 11.53 -2.29
CA ILE A 465 19.57 11.48 -2.64
C ILE A 465 19.91 12.61 -3.60
N LEU A 466 19.12 12.78 -4.68
CA LEU A 466 19.31 13.84 -5.67
C LEU A 466 18.41 15.07 -5.41
N PRO A 467 18.73 16.24 -6.00
CA PRO A 467 17.96 17.48 -5.82
C PRO A 467 16.50 17.38 -6.26
N GLN A 468 15.60 17.95 -5.45
CA GLN A 468 14.15 17.89 -5.68
C GLN A 468 13.68 18.64 -6.95
N TYR A 469 14.47 19.58 -7.49
CA TYR A 469 14.10 20.32 -8.71
C TYR A 469 14.10 19.41 -9.96
N LEU A 470 14.78 18.26 -9.92
CA LEU A 470 14.75 17.27 -11.00
C LEU A 470 13.34 16.64 -11.16
N LEU A 471 12.51 16.70 -10.11
CA LEU A 471 11.11 16.28 -10.14
C LEU A 471 10.16 17.35 -10.72
N TYR A 472 10.68 18.50 -11.19
CA TYR A 472 9.85 19.53 -11.82
C TYR A 472 9.42 19.11 -13.23
N ARG A 473 8.12 18.93 -13.40
CA ARG A 473 7.49 18.55 -14.67
C ARG A 473 7.35 19.76 -15.60
N ASN A 474 7.54 19.53 -16.90
CA ASN A 474 7.20 20.47 -17.96
C ASN A 474 5.67 20.69 -17.97
N LYS A 475 5.21 21.94 -18.11
CA LYS A 475 3.78 22.27 -18.21
C LYS A 475 3.11 21.71 -19.46
N PHE A 476 3.86 21.50 -20.55
CA PHE A 476 3.33 21.02 -21.83
C PHE A 476 3.11 19.51 -21.85
N ALA A 477 4.16 18.72 -21.61
CA ALA A 477 4.14 17.26 -21.75
C ALA A 477 4.20 16.49 -20.42
N GLY A 478 4.21 17.17 -19.27
CA GLY A 478 4.34 16.53 -17.95
C GLY A 478 5.72 15.92 -17.66
N THR A 479 6.71 16.10 -18.53
CA THR A 479 8.01 15.41 -18.52
C THR A 479 9.07 16.05 -17.63
N TYR A 480 9.99 15.23 -17.11
CA TYR A 480 11.12 15.66 -16.27
C TYR A 480 12.28 16.22 -17.12
N HIS A 481 12.01 17.27 -17.89
CA HIS A 481 12.93 17.95 -18.81
C HIS A 481 14.34 18.20 -18.25
N TRP A 482 14.50 18.61 -16.99
CA TRP A 482 15.83 18.79 -16.38
C TRP A 482 16.65 17.51 -16.27
N ILE A 483 16.01 16.35 -16.08
CA ILE A 483 16.68 15.05 -16.09
C ILE A 483 17.16 14.73 -17.52
N ILE A 484 16.27 14.86 -18.50
CA ILE A 484 16.53 14.54 -19.90
C ILE A 484 17.66 15.40 -20.47
N VAL A 485 17.65 16.71 -20.21
CA VAL A 485 18.71 17.64 -20.63
C VAL A 485 20.05 17.34 -19.94
N SER A 486 20.04 17.02 -18.64
CA SER A 486 21.26 16.64 -17.92
C SER A 486 21.87 15.34 -18.48
N PHE A 487 21.03 14.35 -18.78
CA PHE A 487 21.45 13.08 -19.37
C PHE A 487 21.96 13.22 -20.81
N LEU A 488 21.34 14.07 -21.63
CA LEU A 488 21.85 14.42 -22.97
C LEU A 488 23.25 15.04 -22.91
N ILE A 489 23.50 15.95 -21.95
CA ILE A 489 24.83 16.54 -21.73
C ILE A 489 25.85 15.46 -21.37
N PHE A 490 25.49 14.49 -20.51
CA PHE A 490 26.36 13.36 -20.23
C PHE A 490 26.63 12.50 -21.49
N CYS A 491 25.61 12.11 -22.25
CA CYS A 491 25.77 11.35 -23.49
C CYS A 491 26.73 12.03 -24.50
N VAL A 492 26.53 13.32 -24.78
CA VAL A 492 27.38 14.08 -25.71
C VAL A 492 28.81 14.25 -25.17
N THR A 493 28.99 14.47 -23.87
CA THR A 493 30.34 14.60 -23.28
C THR A 493 31.11 13.29 -23.27
N LEU A 494 30.46 12.13 -23.03
CA LEU A 494 31.13 10.84 -23.14
C LEU A 494 31.62 10.59 -24.57
N TYR A 495 30.74 10.82 -25.56
CA TYR A 495 31.07 10.63 -26.97
C TYR A 495 32.23 11.53 -27.45
N ALA A 496 32.24 12.79 -27.01
CA ALA A 496 33.31 13.74 -27.30
C ALA A 496 34.64 13.39 -26.60
N ILE A 497 34.62 12.95 -25.34
CA ILE A 497 35.82 12.53 -24.59
C ILE A 497 36.48 11.29 -25.22
N VAL A 498 35.69 10.38 -25.76
CA VAL A 498 36.16 9.18 -26.48
C VAL A 498 36.56 9.50 -27.94
N GLY A 499 36.39 10.74 -28.40
CA GLY A 499 36.76 11.16 -29.76
C GLY A 499 35.91 10.53 -30.86
N GLY A 500 34.73 9.99 -30.52
CA GLY A 500 33.86 9.27 -31.44
C GLY A 500 34.23 7.80 -31.71
N ASP A 501 35.29 7.25 -31.11
CA ASP A 501 35.67 5.84 -31.31
C ASP A 501 34.65 4.86 -30.70
N LEU A 502 33.95 4.14 -31.58
CA LEU A 502 32.99 3.11 -31.19
C LEU A 502 33.64 1.95 -30.44
N THR A 503 34.91 1.64 -30.66
CA THR A 503 35.62 0.52 -30.00
C THR A 503 35.83 0.80 -28.53
N SER A 504 36.45 1.95 -28.21
CA SER A 504 36.64 2.42 -26.84
C SER A 504 35.31 2.61 -26.12
N LEU A 505 34.30 3.17 -26.80
CA LEU A 505 32.96 3.36 -26.25
C LEU A 505 32.28 2.03 -25.89
N SER A 506 32.33 1.05 -26.79
CA SER A 506 31.78 -0.30 -26.58
C SER A 506 32.45 -1.02 -25.40
N GLY A 507 33.74 -0.77 -25.16
CA GLY A 507 34.41 -1.29 -23.97
C GLY A 507 34.02 -0.57 -22.67
N VAL A 508 33.76 0.75 -22.70
CA VAL A 508 33.22 1.45 -21.51
C VAL A 508 31.84 0.91 -21.17
N PHE A 509 31.02 0.57 -22.18
CA PHE A 509 29.75 -0.12 -22.02
C PHE A 509 29.93 -1.52 -21.41
N ALA A 510 30.83 -2.35 -21.93
CA ALA A 510 31.11 -3.67 -21.37
C ALA A 510 31.46 -3.61 -19.86
N VAL A 511 32.26 -2.61 -19.44
CA VAL A 511 32.64 -2.44 -18.02
C VAL A 511 31.49 -1.88 -17.17
N SER A 512 30.64 -0.98 -17.67
CA SER A 512 29.45 -0.52 -16.93
C SER A 512 28.44 -1.66 -16.70
N PHE A 513 28.10 -2.37 -17.77
CA PHE A 513 27.13 -3.46 -17.79
C PHE A 513 27.54 -4.60 -16.85
N LEU A 514 28.79 -5.08 -16.96
CA LEU A 514 29.31 -6.14 -16.09
C LEU A 514 29.34 -5.70 -14.62
N SER A 515 29.60 -4.43 -14.35
CA SER A 515 29.53 -3.89 -12.98
C SER A 515 28.10 -3.91 -12.44
N VAL A 516 27.09 -3.58 -13.25
CA VAL A 516 25.67 -3.64 -12.88
C VAL A 516 25.21 -5.09 -12.62
N LEU A 517 25.56 -6.06 -13.48
CA LEU A 517 25.27 -7.47 -13.23
C LEU A 517 25.93 -7.99 -11.94
N CYS A 518 27.18 -7.58 -11.67
CA CYS A 518 27.86 -7.92 -10.42
C CYS A 518 27.08 -7.40 -9.19
N MET A 519 26.54 -6.17 -9.26
CA MET A 519 25.70 -5.59 -8.20
C MET A 519 24.39 -6.37 -7.98
N PHE A 520 23.77 -6.94 -9.01
CA PHE A 520 22.60 -7.82 -8.84
C PHE A 520 22.95 -9.14 -8.14
N ALA A 521 24.07 -9.77 -8.46
CA ALA A 521 24.51 -11.00 -7.80
C ALA A 521 24.92 -10.76 -6.33
N ILE A 522 25.63 -9.68 -6.05
CA ILE A 522 25.90 -9.20 -4.67
C ILE A 522 24.59 -8.90 -3.93
N GLY A 523 23.65 -8.20 -4.59
CA GLY A 523 22.33 -7.88 -4.05
C GLY A 523 21.52 -9.14 -3.68
N ASN A 524 21.53 -10.17 -4.52
CA ASN A 524 20.91 -11.47 -4.26
C ASN A 524 21.49 -12.15 -2.99
N ILE A 525 22.81 -12.10 -2.80
CA ILE A 525 23.47 -12.64 -1.60
C ILE A 525 23.09 -11.83 -0.35
N LEU A 526 23.14 -10.49 -0.41
CA LEU A 526 22.74 -9.61 0.69
C LEU A 526 21.25 -9.74 1.03
N LEU A 527 20.39 -9.98 0.05
CA LEU A 527 18.96 -10.26 0.22
C LEU A 527 18.71 -11.56 0.97
N LYS A 528 19.51 -12.62 0.74
CA LYS A 528 19.47 -13.84 1.57
C LYS A 528 19.91 -13.55 3.00
N TYR A 529 21.07 -12.92 3.17
CA TYR A 529 21.69 -12.68 4.48
C TYR A 529 20.86 -11.76 5.40
N LYS A 530 20.37 -10.62 4.90
CA LYS A 530 19.68 -9.60 5.72
C LYS A 530 18.15 -9.62 5.62
N ARG A 531 17.59 -10.17 4.55
CA ARG A 531 16.13 -10.18 4.29
C ARG A 531 15.59 -11.57 3.94
N GLY A 532 16.13 -12.62 4.56
CA GLY A 532 15.75 -14.02 4.33
C GLY A 532 14.25 -14.32 4.47
N ARG A 533 13.48 -13.52 5.24
CA ARG A 533 12.03 -13.67 5.44
C ARG A 533 11.15 -13.16 4.28
N LEU A 534 11.70 -12.41 3.34
CA LEU A 534 10.93 -11.92 2.18
C LEU A 534 10.46 -13.07 1.31
N TYR A 535 9.17 -13.03 0.94
CA TYR A 535 8.57 -13.93 -0.04
C TYR A 535 9.32 -13.86 -1.39
N ARG A 536 9.51 -15.03 -2.01
CA ARG A 536 10.27 -15.22 -3.24
C ARG A 536 9.65 -16.36 -4.04
N THR A 537 9.35 -16.12 -5.31
CA THR A 537 8.81 -17.15 -6.22
C THR A 537 9.91 -18.06 -6.78
N VAL A 538 11.16 -17.60 -6.78
CA VAL A 538 12.35 -18.33 -7.22
C VAL A 538 13.42 -18.17 -6.13
N ARG A 539 14.12 -19.25 -5.79
CA ARG A 539 15.25 -19.23 -4.83
C ARG A 539 16.47 -19.90 -5.47
N VAL A 540 17.53 -19.11 -5.69
CA VAL A 540 18.82 -19.60 -6.17
C VAL A 540 19.67 -20.06 -4.97
N SER A 541 20.58 -21.02 -5.14
CA SER A 541 21.55 -21.36 -4.09
C SER A 541 22.61 -20.25 -3.95
N THR A 542 23.12 -20.02 -2.74
CA THR A 542 24.19 -19.03 -2.53
C THR A 542 25.45 -19.38 -3.36
N GLY A 543 25.72 -20.67 -3.59
CA GLY A 543 26.81 -21.13 -4.46
C GLY A 543 26.67 -20.65 -5.91
N VAL A 544 25.49 -20.74 -6.51
CA VAL A 544 25.23 -20.25 -7.88
C VAL A 544 25.31 -18.72 -7.96
N ALA A 545 24.89 -18.01 -6.89
CA ALA A 545 25.07 -16.56 -6.82
C ALA A 545 26.55 -16.15 -6.71
N MET A 546 27.35 -16.86 -5.91
CA MET A 546 28.81 -16.63 -5.81
C MET A 546 29.55 -16.97 -7.10
N PHE A 547 29.15 -18.04 -7.80
CA PHE A 547 29.65 -18.36 -9.13
C PHE A 547 29.36 -17.22 -10.13
N GLY A 548 28.13 -16.69 -10.14
CA GLY A 548 27.76 -15.53 -10.96
C GLY A 548 28.62 -14.29 -10.69
N VAL A 549 28.90 -13.99 -9.41
CA VAL A 549 29.85 -12.92 -9.05
C VAL A 549 31.25 -13.21 -9.61
N ALA A 550 31.77 -14.43 -9.43
CA ALA A 550 33.10 -14.81 -9.90
C ALA A 550 33.25 -14.70 -11.42
N SER A 551 32.32 -15.28 -12.21
CA SER A 551 32.37 -15.25 -13.67
C SER A 551 32.34 -13.82 -14.24
N ILE A 552 31.49 -12.96 -13.68
CA ILE A 552 31.38 -11.55 -14.12
C ILE A 552 32.62 -10.73 -13.72
N LEU A 553 33.18 -10.95 -12.51
CA LEU A 553 34.45 -10.32 -12.12
C LEU A 553 35.61 -10.78 -13.01
N THR A 554 35.68 -12.06 -13.38
CA THR A 554 36.68 -12.57 -14.33
C THR A 554 36.55 -11.89 -15.69
N GLY A 555 35.33 -11.76 -16.24
CA GLY A 555 35.08 -11.05 -17.50
C GLY A 555 35.44 -9.56 -17.44
N LEU A 556 35.10 -8.89 -16.34
CA LEU A 556 35.43 -7.48 -16.11
C LEU A 556 36.94 -7.25 -16.01
N ILE A 557 37.65 -8.10 -15.25
CA ILE A 557 39.12 -8.05 -15.15
C ILE A 557 39.77 -8.35 -16.51
N GLY A 558 39.25 -9.31 -17.27
CA GLY A 558 39.73 -9.65 -18.60
C GLY A 558 39.63 -8.48 -19.60
N ASN A 559 38.52 -7.74 -19.60
CA ASN A 559 38.36 -6.52 -20.40
C ASN A 559 39.38 -5.43 -20.02
N ILE A 560 39.60 -5.21 -18.71
CA ILE A 560 40.57 -4.22 -18.21
C ILE A 560 42.01 -4.59 -18.60
N ILE A 561 42.37 -5.87 -18.52
CA ILE A 561 43.69 -6.36 -18.93
C ILE A 561 43.88 -6.25 -20.45
N TYR A 562 42.84 -6.56 -21.23
CA TYR A 562 42.91 -6.53 -22.69
C TYR A 562 43.12 -5.10 -23.24
N ASN A 563 42.42 -4.10 -22.71
CA ASN A 563 42.66 -2.70 -23.08
C ASN A 563 42.53 -1.73 -21.89
N PRO A 564 43.64 -1.43 -21.20
CA PRO A 564 43.67 -0.52 -20.05
C PRO A 564 43.20 0.92 -20.35
N SER A 565 43.25 1.35 -21.62
CA SER A 565 42.78 2.70 -22.02
C SER A 565 41.26 2.85 -21.84
N ILE A 566 40.51 1.77 -22.02
CA ILE A 566 39.06 1.72 -21.84
C ILE A 566 38.72 1.88 -20.36
N PHE A 567 39.43 1.17 -19.49
CA PHE A 567 39.28 1.30 -18.04
C PHE A 567 39.56 2.72 -17.56
N ARG A 568 40.53 3.44 -18.15
CA ARG A 568 40.79 4.85 -17.84
C ARG A 568 39.57 5.74 -18.10
N TYR A 569 38.90 5.59 -19.26
CA TYR A 569 37.68 6.36 -19.55
C TYR A 569 36.54 6.02 -18.58
N PHE A 570 36.33 4.72 -18.31
CA PHE A 570 35.35 4.25 -17.33
C PHE A 570 35.59 4.87 -15.94
N VAL A 571 36.82 4.79 -15.40
CA VAL A 571 37.16 5.30 -14.06
C VAL A 571 36.99 6.82 -13.96
N ILE A 572 37.40 7.58 -14.98
CA ILE A 572 37.19 9.03 -15.01
C ILE A 572 35.69 9.36 -14.97
N TYR A 573 34.90 8.72 -15.82
CA TYR A 573 33.49 9.07 -15.99
C TYR A 573 32.61 8.58 -14.82
N PHE A 574 32.82 7.34 -14.37
CA PHE A 574 32.24 6.82 -13.14
C PHE A 574 32.65 7.69 -11.93
N GLY A 575 33.92 8.08 -11.84
CA GLY A 575 34.44 8.94 -10.78
C GLY A 575 33.73 10.29 -10.71
N ILE A 576 33.43 10.92 -11.85
CA ILE A 576 32.66 12.18 -11.92
C ILE A 576 31.21 11.96 -11.45
N LEU A 577 30.49 10.99 -12.02
CA LEU A 577 29.09 10.70 -11.65
C LEU A 577 28.97 10.35 -10.15
N PHE A 578 29.81 9.43 -9.68
CA PHE A 578 29.84 9.01 -8.29
C PHE A 578 30.22 10.16 -7.35
N SER A 579 31.16 11.04 -7.73
CA SER A 579 31.51 12.22 -6.91
C SER A 579 30.36 13.21 -6.78
N ILE A 580 29.61 13.47 -7.87
CA ILE A 580 28.41 14.32 -7.84
C ILE A 580 27.36 13.72 -6.89
N MET A 581 27.10 12.42 -7.01
CA MET A 581 26.11 11.72 -6.20
C MET A 581 26.53 11.61 -4.73
N LEU A 582 27.82 11.39 -4.44
CA LEU A 582 28.40 11.35 -3.11
C LEU A 582 28.39 12.74 -2.44
N MET A 583 28.62 13.81 -3.21
CA MET A 583 28.48 15.20 -2.76
C MET A 583 27.03 15.52 -2.39
N MET A 584 26.05 15.06 -3.18
CA MET A 584 24.63 15.23 -2.87
C MET A 584 24.20 14.43 -1.63
N LEU A 585 24.65 13.18 -1.50
CA LEU A 585 24.39 12.33 -0.34
C LEU A 585 24.96 12.93 0.97
N ASN A 586 26.18 13.46 0.92
CA ASN A 586 26.86 14.05 2.07
C ASN A 586 26.66 15.57 2.23
N TYR A 587 25.76 16.18 1.44
CA TYR A 587 25.58 17.64 1.38
C TYR A 587 25.39 18.30 2.76
N VAL A 588 24.64 17.66 3.67
CA VAL A 588 24.41 18.18 5.03
C VAL A 588 25.65 18.10 5.92
N TRP A 589 26.58 17.17 5.65
CA TRP A 589 27.90 17.15 6.29
C TRP A 589 28.80 18.25 5.71
N ILE A 590 28.83 18.40 4.38
CA ILE A 590 29.60 19.45 3.68
C ILE A 590 29.17 20.84 4.17
N LEU A 591 27.86 21.10 4.29
CA LEU A 591 27.34 22.36 4.85
C LEU A 591 27.75 22.61 6.30
N LYS A 592 27.83 21.56 7.15
CA LYS A 592 28.29 21.70 8.54
C LYS A 592 29.79 21.99 8.60
N THR A 593 30.59 21.35 7.76
CA THR A 593 32.03 21.62 7.62
C THR A 593 32.26 23.05 7.15
N LEU A 594 31.52 23.52 6.14
CA LEU A 594 31.55 24.92 5.69
C LEU A 594 31.12 25.90 6.79
N PHE A 595 30.04 25.60 7.51
CA PHE A 595 29.57 26.41 8.65
C PHE A 595 30.61 26.49 9.78
N PHE A 596 31.30 25.39 10.08
CA PHE A 596 32.39 25.34 11.05
C PHE A 596 33.57 26.24 10.65
N TYR A 597 33.97 26.24 9.38
CA TYR A 597 35.01 27.16 8.90
C TYR A 597 34.55 28.63 8.92
N LEU A 598 33.28 28.91 8.57
CA LEU A 598 32.73 30.26 8.65
C LEU A 598 32.73 30.82 10.07
N ASP A 599 32.38 30.01 11.09
CA ASP A 599 32.42 30.38 12.51
C ASP A 599 33.83 30.79 13.00
N LYS A 600 34.90 30.36 12.32
CA LYS A 600 36.29 30.77 12.64
C LYS A 600 36.75 32.00 11.86
N ILE A 601 36.11 32.36 10.75
CA ILE A 601 36.52 33.48 9.88
C ILE A 601 35.58 34.66 10.12
N VAL A 602 35.86 35.42 11.19
CA VAL A 602 35.02 36.54 11.68
C VAL A 602 34.65 37.55 10.58
N ILE A 603 35.54 37.80 9.62
CA ILE A 603 35.32 38.70 8.47
C ILE A 603 34.08 38.28 7.65
N LEU A 604 33.83 36.97 7.53
CA LEU A 604 32.72 36.43 6.72
C LEU A 604 31.35 36.53 7.42
N HIS A 605 31.32 36.79 8.74
CA HIS A 605 30.07 36.98 9.48
C HIS A 605 29.24 38.17 8.93
N LYS A 606 29.90 39.19 8.36
CA LYS A 606 29.26 40.38 7.77
C LYS A 606 28.29 40.06 6.62
N TYR A 607 28.50 38.95 5.90
CA TYR A 607 27.82 38.68 4.63
C TYR A 607 26.55 37.81 4.73
N LYS A 608 26.07 37.47 5.95
CA LYS A 608 24.88 36.61 6.20
C LYS A 608 24.90 35.23 5.53
N VAL A 609 26.07 34.78 5.06
CA VAL A 609 26.27 33.44 4.44
C VAL A 609 25.94 32.33 5.44
N ALA A 610 26.24 32.55 6.72
CA ALA A 610 25.82 31.69 7.83
C ALA A 610 24.29 31.47 7.83
N ASP A 611 23.48 32.52 7.72
CA ASP A 611 22.00 32.42 7.71
C ASP A 611 21.47 31.65 6.50
N VAL A 612 22.16 31.71 5.35
CA VAL A 612 21.83 30.90 4.17
C VAL A 612 22.09 29.42 4.46
N ILE A 613 23.27 29.09 5.00
CA ILE A 613 23.67 27.70 5.31
C ILE A 613 22.81 27.11 6.43
N VAL A 614 22.52 27.85 7.50
CA VAL A 614 21.61 27.42 8.57
C VAL A 614 20.21 27.14 8.02
N ARG A 615 19.68 27.99 7.14
CA ARG A 615 18.39 27.74 6.46
C ARG A 615 18.44 26.48 5.59
N LEU A 616 19.52 26.23 4.86
CA LEU A 616 19.69 25.03 4.04
C LEU A 616 19.80 23.74 4.89
N ILE A 617 20.56 23.77 5.99
CA ILE A 617 20.65 22.66 6.94
C ILE A 617 19.29 22.37 7.56
N ARG A 618 18.58 23.38 8.08
CA ARG A 618 17.23 23.22 8.67
C ARG A 618 16.21 22.73 7.64
N ARG A 619 16.25 23.24 6.39
CA ARG A 619 15.35 22.78 5.31
C ARG A 619 15.55 21.30 4.94
N ARG A 620 16.74 20.72 5.13
CA ARG A 620 17.00 19.28 4.98
C ARG A 620 16.65 18.48 6.25
N LYS A 621 17.04 18.96 7.44
CA LYS A 621 16.73 18.31 8.73
C LYS A 621 15.22 18.17 8.96
N ASN A 622 14.44 19.20 8.65
CA ASN A 622 12.99 19.23 8.89
C ASN A 622 12.17 18.46 7.82
N GLN A 623 12.79 17.59 7.01
CA GLN A 623 12.07 16.75 6.05
C GLN A 623 11.68 15.41 6.73
N PRO A 624 10.41 15.21 7.13
CA PRO A 624 10.03 14.05 7.95
C PRO A 624 10.27 12.70 7.27
N VAL A 625 10.47 11.68 8.09
CA VAL A 625 10.51 10.25 7.77
C VAL A 625 9.44 9.55 8.61
N VAL A 626 8.78 8.54 8.06
CA VAL A 626 7.68 7.82 8.72
C VAL A 626 8.08 6.39 9.07
N PHE A 627 7.64 5.90 10.22
CA PHE A 627 7.71 4.48 10.61
C PHE A 627 6.32 4.01 11.09
N PHE A 628 5.81 2.92 10.50
CA PHE A 628 4.58 2.29 10.97
C PHE A 628 4.83 1.38 12.17
N THR A 629 3.91 1.37 13.13
CA THR A 629 4.02 0.57 14.36
C THR A 629 2.66 0.04 14.84
N ASN A 630 2.65 -1.19 15.35
CA ASN A 630 1.45 -1.91 15.79
C ASN A 630 1.58 -2.49 17.21
N THR A 631 2.61 -2.08 17.97
CA THR A 631 2.89 -2.56 19.35
C THR A 631 3.52 -1.45 20.19
N ASP A 632 3.14 -1.33 21.47
CA ASP A 632 3.93 -0.59 22.46
C ASP A 632 5.06 -1.43 23.06
N GLU A 633 5.10 -2.74 22.79
CA GLU A 633 6.21 -3.61 23.14
C GLU A 633 7.53 -3.13 22.53
N ILE A 634 8.40 -2.63 23.41
CA ILE A 634 9.76 -2.20 23.06
C ILE A 634 10.66 -3.42 22.73
N HIS A 635 10.22 -4.65 23.02
CA HIS A 635 11.10 -5.78 23.37
C HIS A 635 10.94 -7.08 22.55
N ILE A 636 10.54 -7.03 21.27
CA ILE A 636 10.52 -8.22 20.38
C ILE A 636 11.76 -8.35 19.48
N LEU A 637 12.28 -9.58 19.44
CA LEU A 637 13.30 -10.15 18.53
C LEU A 637 14.74 -9.59 18.60
N ASN A 638 15.57 -10.30 19.38
CA ASN A 638 16.94 -10.60 18.97
C ASN A 638 17.16 -12.12 18.91
N LYS A 639 17.05 -12.71 17.70
CA LYS A 639 17.64 -14.00 17.35
C LYS A 639 18.47 -13.81 16.08
N GLY A 640 19.71 -13.35 16.28
CA GLY A 640 20.65 -12.95 15.21
C GLY A 640 21.92 -12.28 15.76
N LYS A 641 22.67 -13.01 16.58
CA LYS A 641 23.94 -12.61 17.26
C LYS A 641 24.81 -13.88 17.46
N PRO A 642 26.09 -13.78 17.86
CA PRO A 642 26.99 -12.60 17.93
C PRO A 642 28.04 -12.71 16.77
N ILE A 643 29.33 -12.34 16.77
CA ILE A 643 30.29 -11.76 17.75
C ILE A 643 31.26 -10.82 17.01
N SER A 644 31.56 -9.64 17.56
CA SER A 644 32.94 -9.13 17.68
C SER A 644 33.07 -8.29 18.94
N ASN A 645 33.91 -8.76 19.87
CA ASN A 645 34.23 -8.20 21.19
C ASN A 645 33.12 -8.24 22.27
N LEU A 646 33.11 -9.33 23.05
CA LEU A 646 32.64 -9.34 24.44
C LEU A 646 33.63 -8.59 25.34
N ARG A 647 33.20 -8.21 26.56
CA ARG A 647 34.00 -8.49 27.75
C ARG A 647 33.16 -8.57 29.03
N ALA A 648 33.56 -9.52 29.89
CA ALA A 648 33.23 -9.68 31.32
C ALA A 648 31.79 -10.03 31.76
N SER A 649 31.70 -11.22 32.38
CA SER A 649 30.98 -11.53 33.62
C SER A 649 29.45 -11.64 33.67
N CYS A 650 28.99 -12.73 34.30
CA CYS A 650 27.70 -12.81 34.99
C CYS A 650 27.78 -12.08 36.35
N ILE A 651 26.65 -11.56 36.83
CA ILE A 651 26.11 -11.61 38.22
C ILE A 651 25.03 -10.52 38.37
N GLU A 652 23.87 -10.92 38.90
CA GLU A 652 22.73 -10.11 39.36
C GLU A 652 21.98 -9.18 38.36
N LEU A 653 20.68 -9.00 38.64
CA LEU A 653 19.78 -8.17 37.85
C LEU A 653 20.03 -6.69 38.10
N ASN A 654 19.85 -5.82 37.09
CA ASN A 654 19.05 -4.58 37.24
C ASN A 654 18.77 -3.83 35.92
N LEU A 655 17.49 -3.57 35.67
CA LEU A 655 16.89 -2.39 34.99
C LEU A 655 17.27 -1.98 33.54
N PHE A 656 18.29 -2.53 32.86
CA PHE A 656 18.83 -1.89 31.63
C PHE A 656 18.54 -2.56 30.25
N ASP A 657 18.02 -3.78 30.18
CA ASP A 657 17.90 -4.54 28.90
C ASP A 657 16.66 -4.19 28.01
N ALA A 658 15.96 -3.09 28.28
CA ALA A 658 14.57 -2.88 27.84
C ALA A 658 14.36 -1.91 26.63
N LEU A 659 15.27 -1.81 25.66
CA LEU A 659 15.28 -0.72 24.64
C LEU A 659 15.62 -1.15 23.19
N THR A 660 14.69 -1.80 22.46
CA THR A 660 14.95 -2.34 21.11
C THR A 660 14.15 -1.72 19.94
N SER A 661 12.87 -2.02 19.73
CA SER A 661 12.23 -1.83 18.40
C SER A 661 12.15 -0.39 17.90
N TRP A 662 11.54 0.51 18.68
CA TRP A 662 11.49 1.94 18.32
C TRP A 662 12.88 2.59 18.41
N ASN A 663 13.71 2.14 19.34
CA ASN A 663 15.09 2.61 19.50
C ASN A 663 15.93 2.36 18.23
N ILE A 664 15.76 1.19 17.58
CA ILE A 664 16.36 0.87 16.28
C ILE A 664 15.89 1.84 15.17
N ALA A 665 14.60 2.22 15.15
CA ALA A 665 14.11 3.19 14.16
C ALA A 665 14.72 4.59 14.35
N VAL A 666 14.83 5.07 15.60
CA VAL A 666 15.49 6.35 15.92
C VAL A 666 16.99 6.29 15.60
N LEU A 667 17.66 5.19 15.94
CA LEU A 667 19.07 4.97 15.62
C LEU A 667 19.32 4.88 14.11
N TYR A 668 18.41 4.24 13.34
CA TYR A 668 18.46 4.21 11.88
C TYR A 668 18.35 5.62 11.28
N VAL A 669 17.38 6.42 11.72
CA VAL A 669 17.27 7.83 11.28
C VAL A 669 18.54 8.60 11.64
N LYS A 670 19.09 8.41 12.85
CA LYS A 670 20.32 9.04 13.33
C LYS A 670 21.58 8.62 12.55
N SER A 671 21.64 7.40 12.01
CA SER A 671 22.82 6.85 11.32
C SER A 671 22.74 6.88 9.79
N SER A 672 21.54 6.89 9.22
CA SER A 672 21.30 6.55 7.82
C SER A 672 20.35 7.50 7.09
N GLU A 673 19.74 8.46 7.79
CA GLU A 673 18.99 9.56 7.20
C GLU A 673 19.65 10.92 7.48
N SER A 674 19.39 11.88 6.61
CA SER A 674 19.75 13.29 6.83
C SER A 674 18.68 14.08 7.60
N SER A 675 17.57 13.40 7.94
CA SER A 675 16.44 13.96 8.69
C SER A 675 16.75 14.10 10.18
N GLY A 676 16.24 15.17 10.77
CA GLY A 676 16.08 15.34 12.22
C GLY A 676 14.62 15.28 12.64
N HIS A 677 13.73 14.68 11.84
CA HIS A 677 12.29 14.61 12.10
C HIS A 677 11.74 13.22 11.74
N LEU A 678 11.29 12.49 12.75
CA LEU A 678 10.68 11.18 12.67
C LEU A 678 9.20 11.28 13.05
N LYS A 679 8.35 10.51 12.38
CA LYS A 679 6.92 10.36 12.68
C LYS A 679 6.60 8.88 12.82
N PHE A 680 6.30 8.43 14.03
CA PHE A 680 5.69 7.12 14.23
C PHE A 680 4.21 7.20 13.89
N ILE A 681 3.70 6.23 13.12
CA ILE A 681 2.28 6.14 12.77
C ILE A 681 1.72 4.82 13.30
N HIS A 682 0.73 4.92 14.17
CA HIS A 682 -0.08 3.79 14.63
C HIS A 682 -1.45 3.82 13.94
N LEU A 683 -1.83 2.69 13.38
CA LEU A 683 -3.11 2.48 12.71
C LEU A 683 -3.98 1.60 13.59
N TYR A 684 -5.19 2.06 13.87
CA TYR A 684 -6.16 1.41 14.76
C TYR A 684 -7.54 1.36 14.11
N GLU A 685 -8.31 0.29 14.34
CA GLU A 685 -9.70 0.19 13.87
C GLU A 685 -10.65 0.76 14.96
N ARG A 686 -10.42 0.45 16.24
CA ARG A 686 -11.10 1.03 17.43
C ARG A 686 -10.09 1.65 18.39
N ILE A 687 -10.52 2.59 19.22
CA ILE A 687 -9.65 3.26 20.22
C ILE A 687 -9.14 2.25 21.28
N GLU A 688 -9.92 1.22 21.59
CA GLU A 688 -9.53 0.07 22.43
C GLU A 688 -8.32 -0.70 21.89
N ASP A 689 -8.09 -0.69 20.57
CA ASP A 689 -6.98 -1.41 19.94
C ASP A 689 -5.64 -0.65 20.11
N ILE A 690 -5.65 0.59 20.62
CA ILE A 690 -4.46 1.41 20.82
C ILE A 690 -3.66 0.91 22.04
N PRO A 691 -2.39 0.48 21.88
CA PRO A 691 -1.60 -0.03 22.99
C PRO A 691 -1.33 1.04 24.07
N PRO A 692 -1.60 0.76 25.37
CA PRO A 692 -1.74 1.79 26.39
C PRO A 692 -0.44 2.51 26.78
N ARG A 693 0.74 1.96 26.47
CA ARG A 693 2.04 2.59 26.77
C ARG A 693 2.62 3.38 25.60
N LEU A 694 1.97 3.40 24.43
CA LEU A 694 2.55 3.93 23.19
C LEU A 694 2.94 5.41 23.30
N GLU A 695 2.09 6.24 23.93
CA GLU A 695 2.39 7.67 24.10
C GLU A 695 3.48 7.92 25.17
N ALA A 696 3.48 7.15 26.27
CA ALA A 696 4.53 7.26 27.29
C ALA A 696 5.91 6.90 26.70
N ASN A 697 5.97 5.81 25.92
CA ASN A 697 7.19 5.35 25.24
C ASN A 697 7.67 6.37 24.20
N HIS A 698 6.75 6.99 23.46
CA HIS A 698 7.04 8.09 22.53
C HIS A 698 7.73 9.28 23.22
N ARG A 699 7.16 9.78 24.32
CA ARG A 699 7.69 10.95 25.05
C ARG A 699 9.10 10.70 25.58
N VAL A 700 9.34 9.51 26.17
CA VAL A 700 10.68 9.10 26.65
C VAL A 700 11.70 9.06 25.51
N LEU A 701 11.34 8.55 24.33
CA LEU A 701 12.23 8.52 23.19
C LEU A 701 12.51 9.91 22.61
N ASP A 702 11.52 10.81 22.56
CA ASP A 702 11.75 12.18 22.10
C ASP A 702 12.73 12.92 23.04
N GLU A 703 12.58 12.76 24.36
CA GLU A 703 13.49 13.32 25.38
C GLU A 703 14.92 12.77 25.26
N LEU A 704 15.09 11.45 25.12
CA LEU A 704 16.39 10.78 24.96
C LEU A 704 17.18 11.22 23.71
N TYR A 705 16.51 11.75 22.69
CA TYR A 705 17.10 12.03 21.37
C TYR A 705 16.96 13.50 20.90
N PRO A 706 17.46 14.51 21.64
CA PRO A 706 17.21 15.95 21.38
C PRO A 706 17.71 16.50 20.02
N LYS A 707 18.43 15.70 19.22
CA LYS A 707 18.86 16.03 17.85
C LYS A 707 17.88 15.53 16.76
N ILE A 708 16.80 14.84 17.17
CA ILE A 708 15.68 14.37 16.35
C ILE A 708 14.37 14.80 17.06
N GLN A 709 13.44 15.41 16.34
CA GLN A 709 12.05 15.55 16.77
C GLN A 709 11.34 14.24 16.44
N ILE A 710 10.68 13.63 17.41
CA ILE A 710 9.87 12.42 17.20
C ILE A 710 8.40 12.78 17.43
N ASP A 711 7.56 12.70 16.40
CA ASP A 711 6.11 12.79 16.53
C ASP A 711 5.49 11.39 16.64
N LEU A 712 4.32 11.29 17.28
CA LEU A 712 3.45 10.12 17.24
C LEU A 712 2.12 10.51 16.60
N MET A 713 1.64 9.71 15.66
CA MET A 713 0.39 9.92 14.93
C MET A 713 -0.51 8.68 15.05
N PHE A 714 -1.66 8.88 15.66
CA PHE A 714 -2.76 7.93 15.69
C PHE A 714 -3.67 8.22 14.49
N ILE A 715 -3.86 7.22 13.63
CA ILE A 715 -4.70 7.32 12.44
C ILE A 715 -5.73 6.19 12.49
N GLN A 716 -7.02 6.52 12.38
CA GLN A 716 -8.05 5.48 12.31
C GLN A 716 -8.07 4.88 10.90
N GLY A 717 -7.99 3.56 10.80
CA GLY A 717 -7.91 2.84 9.54
C GLY A 717 -7.06 1.58 9.64
N LYS A 718 -7.07 0.78 8.58
CA LYS A 718 -6.34 -0.48 8.50
C LYS A 718 -4.95 -0.28 7.91
N PHE A 719 -4.01 -1.16 8.23
CA PHE A 719 -2.71 -1.17 7.55
C PHE A 719 -2.81 -1.86 6.19
N ASP A 720 -3.02 -1.05 5.15
CA ASP A 720 -3.19 -1.49 3.77
C ASP A 720 -2.56 -0.48 2.75
N PRO A 721 -2.39 -0.88 1.46
CA PRO A 721 -1.78 -0.03 0.43
C PRO A 721 -2.46 1.31 0.12
N GLU A 722 -3.77 1.42 0.35
CA GLU A 722 -4.60 2.60 0.08
C GLU A 722 -4.54 3.56 1.26
N THR A 723 -4.68 3.08 2.50
CA THR A 723 -4.48 3.86 3.72
C THR A 723 -3.07 4.46 3.75
N VAL A 724 -2.03 3.68 3.42
CA VAL A 724 -0.65 4.21 3.25
C VAL A 724 -0.54 5.18 2.06
N GLY A 725 -1.40 5.05 1.05
CA GLY A 725 -1.60 6.04 -0.02
C GLY A 725 -2.11 7.38 0.47
N ALA A 726 -3.24 7.38 1.17
CA ALA A 726 -3.85 8.57 1.76
C ALA A 726 -2.90 9.27 2.74
N ILE A 727 -2.18 8.52 3.58
CA ILE A 727 -1.16 9.07 4.49
C ILE A 727 -0.01 9.73 3.72
N SER A 728 0.46 9.11 2.63
CA SER A 728 1.51 9.65 1.75
C SER A 728 1.08 10.95 1.08
N ALA A 729 -0.15 11.03 0.57
CA ALA A 729 -0.72 12.22 -0.01
C ALA A 729 -0.95 13.34 1.02
N HIS A 730 -1.55 13.00 2.17
CA HIS A 730 -1.89 13.95 3.24
C HIS A 730 -0.64 14.58 3.87
N LEU A 731 0.34 13.76 4.27
CA LEU A 731 1.59 14.25 4.86
C LEU A 731 2.56 14.83 3.81
N LYS A 732 2.31 14.62 2.51
CA LYS A 732 3.22 14.95 1.39
C LYS A 732 4.61 14.31 1.55
N ILE A 733 4.63 13.07 2.03
CA ILE A 733 5.83 12.24 2.23
C ILE A 733 5.79 11.09 1.20
N PRO A 734 6.79 10.92 0.33
CA PRO A 734 6.86 9.78 -0.59
C PRO A 734 6.82 8.44 0.14
N LYS A 735 6.11 7.45 -0.43
CA LYS A 735 5.98 6.10 0.16
C LYS A 735 7.32 5.42 0.44
N SER A 736 8.38 5.71 -0.32
CA SER A 736 9.73 5.19 -0.10
C SER A 736 10.43 5.70 1.17
N LEU A 737 9.83 6.68 1.86
CA LEU A 737 10.28 7.21 3.15
C LEU A 737 9.29 6.88 4.28
N MET A 738 8.43 5.88 4.04
CA MET A 738 7.52 5.28 5.01
C MET A 738 7.97 3.84 5.27
N PHE A 739 8.61 3.63 6.41
CA PHE A 739 9.24 2.37 6.77
C PHE A 739 8.28 1.42 7.48
N ILE A 740 8.38 0.14 7.13
CA ILE A 740 7.58 -0.96 7.68
C ILE A 740 8.52 -2.07 8.19
N SER A 741 8.06 -2.90 9.10
CA SER A 741 8.78 -4.12 9.47
C SER A 741 8.83 -5.09 8.28
N CYS A 742 9.89 -5.91 8.21
CA CYS A 742 10.13 -6.80 7.06
C CYS A 742 9.01 -7.87 6.97
N PRO A 743 8.16 -7.86 5.93
CA PRO A 743 7.00 -8.76 5.87
C PRO A 743 7.42 -10.21 5.63
N GLY A 744 6.70 -11.13 6.28
CA GLY A 744 6.85 -12.58 6.09
C GLY A 744 5.86 -13.14 5.07
N GLU A 745 5.96 -14.44 4.78
CA GLU A 745 5.20 -15.14 3.74
C GLU A 745 3.67 -15.14 3.93
N LYS A 746 3.16 -14.82 5.13
CA LYS A 746 1.72 -14.68 5.43
C LYS A 746 1.19 -13.23 5.33
N PHE A 747 2.01 -12.27 4.88
CA PHE A 747 1.59 -10.88 4.74
C PHE A 747 0.67 -10.71 3.52
N PRO A 748 -0.54 -10.12 3.65
CA PRO A 748 -1.60 -10.22 2.62
C PRO A 748 -1.41 -9.33 1.39
N TYR A 749 -0.33 -8.55 1.32
CA TYR A 749 -0.05 -7.58 0.27
C TYR A 749 1.38 -7.72 -0.26
N LYS A 750 1.61 -7.36 -1.51
CA LYS A 750 2.96 -7.30 -2.10
C LYS A 750 3.64 -5.98 -1.70
N ILE A 751 4.97 -5.98 -1.54
CA ILE A 751 5.72 -4.75 -1.25
C ILE A 751 5.50 -3.67 -2.33
N GLY A 752 5.38 -4.10 -3.59
CA GLY A 752 5.02 -3.21 -4.70
C GLY A 752 3.61 -2.63 -4.63
N GLU A 753 2.67 -3.19 -3.84
CA GLU A 753 1.32 -2.63 -3.71
C GLU A 753 1.32 -1.37 -2.82
N PHE A 754 2.20 -1.33 -1.82
CA PHE A 754 2.62 -0.08 -1.16
C PHE A 754 3.43 0.85 -2.09
N GLY A 755 3.46 0.58 -3.39
CA GLY A 755 3.88 1.46 -4.49
C GLY A 755 2.82 1.66 -5.60
N GLY A 756 1.88 0.73 -5.82
CA GLY A 756 0.84 0.81 -6.87
C GLY A 756 -0.33 -0.19 -6.72
N SER A 757 -1.56 0.29 -6.91
CA SER A 757 -2.81 -0.43 -6.59
C SER A 757 -3.24 -1.51 -7.61
N CYS A 758 -3.89 -2.58 -7.14
CA CYS A 758 -4.15 -3.80 -7.92
C CYS A 758 -5.62 -4.11 -8.30
N ASN A 759 -6.63 -3.78 -7.49
CA ASN A 759 -8.03 -4.22 -7.75
C ASN A 759 -8.81 -3.34 -8.74
N SER A 760 -8.86 -2.02 -8.57
CA SER A 760 -9.45 -1.12 -9.59
C SER A 760 -8.75 -1.26 -10.96
N LYS A 761 -7.45 -1.58 -10.94
CA LYS A 761 -6.63 -1.93 -12.11
C LYS A 761 -7.05 -3.25 -12.79
N ARG A 762 -7.72 -4.17 -12.09
CA ARG A 762 -8.36 -5.37 -12.68
C ARG A 762 -9.72 -5.02 -13.29
N PHE A 763 -10.57 -4.27 -12.60
CA PHE A 763 -11.89 -3.88 -13.12
C PHE A 763 -11.79 -3.04 -14.41
N ARG A 764 -10.86 -2.08 -14.49
CA ARG A 764 -10.57 -1.31 -15.71
C ARG A 764 -10.28 -2.17 -16.96
N GLN A 765 -9.79 -3.40 -16.81
CA GLN A 765 -9.54 -4.32 -17.95
C GLN A 765 -10.82 -4.99 -18.47
N ASN A 766 -11.93 -4.94 -17.73
CA ASN A 766 -13.22 -5.54 -18.09
C ASN A 766 -14.32 -4.51 -18.41
N PHE A 767 -14.05 -3.19 -18.36
CA PHE A 767 -15.07 -2.15 -18.58
C PHE A 767 -15.76 -2.18 -19.95
N GLU A 768 -15.13 -2.73 -20.98
CA GLU A 768 -15.75 -2.95 -22.30
C GLU A 768 -16.76 -4.12 -22.31
N ARG A 769 -16.66 -5.04 -21.33
CA ARG A 769 -17.58 -6.18 -21.17
C ARG A 769 -18.83 -5.83 -20.36
N TRP A 770 -18.85 -4.66 -19.73
CA TRP A 770 -19.91 -4.20 -18.83
C TRP A 770 -20.52 -2.90 -19.33
N THR A 771 -21.45 -3.04 -20.28
CA THR A 771 -22.28 -1.95 -20.77
C THR A 771 -23.76 -2.32 -20.75
N SER A 772 -24.56 -1.35 -20.30
CA SER A 772 -26.03 -1.33 -20.32
C SER A 772 -26.61 -0.66 -21.57
N GLY A 773 -25.76 -0.03 -22.40
CA GLY A 773 -26.19 0.90 -23.44
C GLY A 773 -26.60 2.30 -22.93
N ASN A 774 -26.54 2.55 -21.62
CA ASN A 774 -26.83 3.86 -21.00
C ASN A 774 -25.59 4.39 -20.28
N VAL A 775 -25.11 5.57 -20.71
CA VAL A 775 -23.86 6.17 -20.23
C VAL A 775 -23.88 6.47 -18.73
N HIS A 776 -25.01 6.90 -18.15
CA HIS A 776 -25.08 7.23 -16.71
C HIS A 776 -25.01 5.95 -15.86
N VAL A 777 -25.69 4.88 -16.28
CA VAL A 777 -25.65 3.57 -15.61
C VAL A 777 -24.26 2.94 -15.72
N ASP A 778 -23.64 3.01 -16.90
CA ASP A 778 -22.28 2.51 -17.11
C ASP A 778 -21.25 3.27 -16.29
N ASN A 779 -21.38 4.60 -16.21
CA ASN A 779 -20.49 5.44 -15.40
C ASN A 779 -20.64 5.18 -13.90
N LEU A 780 -21.88 5.01 -13.39
CA LEU A 780 -22.14 4.58 -12.02
C LEU A 780 -21.41 3.27 -11.69
N ILE A 781 -21.59 2.26 -12.54
CA ILE A 781 -21.04 0.91 -12.33
C ILE A 781 -19.51 0.93 -12.37
N LYS A 782 -18.91 1.60 -13.36
CA LYS A 782 -17.46 1.79 -13.46
C LYS A 782 -16.93 2.53 -12.25
N ARG A 783 -17.55 3.65 -11.85
CA ARG A 783 -17.18 4.44 -10.66
C ARG A 783 -17.17 3.57 -9.42
N MET A 784 -18.27 2.87 -9.12
CA MET A 784 -18.36 1.94 -7.98
C MET A 784 -17.22 0.91 -7.98
N GLN A 785 -16.89 0.33 -9.13
CA GLN A 785 -15.79 -0.64 -9.28
C GLN A 785 -14.38 -0.02 -9.13
N GLU A 786 -14.23 1.29 -9.32
CA GLU A 786 -12.99 2.02 -9.01
C GLU A 786 -12.92 2.55 -7.57
N GLU A 787 -14.06 2.75 -6.90
CA GLU A 787 -14.12 3.13 -5.47
C GLU A 787 -14.09 1.91 -4.54
N ALA A 788 -14.49 0.72 -5.01
CA ALA A 788 -14.68 -0.47 -4.17
C ALA A 788 -13.39 -0.95 -3.50
N THR A 789 -13.38 -0.90 -2.16
CA THR A 789 -12.33 -1.45 -1.30
C THR A 789 -12.54 -2.94 -1.02
N SER A 790 -13.81 -3.37 -1.01
CA SER A 790 -14.27 -4.71 -0.68
C SER A 790 -15.12 -5.32 -1.79
N SER A 791 -15.11 -6.65 -1.96
CA SER A 791 -15.96 -7.31 -2.97
C SER A 791 -17.46 -7.17 -2.71
N LYS A 792 -17.85 -6.78 -1.48
CA LYS A 792 -19.23 -6.44 -1.13
C LYS A 792 -19.71 -5.10 -1.70
N GLU A 793 -18.80 -4.24 -2.13
CA GLU A 793 -19.06 -2.88 -2.66
C GLU A 793 -19.09 -2.83 -4.20
N ILE A 794 -18.80 -3.96 -4.85
CA ILE A 794 -18.89 -4.12 -6.30
C ILE A 794 -20.37 -4.13 -6.70
N LEU A 795 -20.75 -3.20 -7.59
CA LEU A 795 -21.94 -3.34 -8.42
C LEU A 795 -21.56 -3.89 -9.80
N GLU A 796 -22.40 -4.75 -10.36
CA GLU A 796 -22.25 -5.31 -11.71
C GLU A 796 -23.39 -4.84 -12.63
N TRP A 797 -23.14 -4.80 -13.95
CA TRP A 797 -24.24 -4.83 -14.92
C TRP A 797 -24.62 -6.29 -15.16
N ILE A 798 -25.86 -6.65 -14.88
CA ILE A 798 -26.35 -8.03 -14.92
C ILE A 798 -27.29 -8.17 -16.12
N PRO A 799 -26.88 -8.81 -17.23
CA PRO A 799 -27.73 -8.96 -18.41
C PRO A 799 -28.98 -9.78 -18.07
N TRP A 800 -30.18 -9.30 -18.44
CA TRP A 800 -31.46 -9.92 -18.06
C TRP A 800 -31.55 -11.42 -18.38
N ILE A 801 -30.92 -11.86 -19.47
CA ILE A 801 -30.86 -13.28 -19.89
C ILE A 801 -30.10 -14.20 -18.90
N LYS A 802 -29.32 -13.64 -17.97
CA LYS A 802 -28.65 -14.37 -16.88
C LYS A 802 -29.54 -14.59 -15.65
N LEU A 803 -30.74 -14.01 -15.63
CA LEU A 803 -31.75 -14.20 -14.59
C LEU A 803 -32.82 -15.18 -15.11
N LYS A 804 -33.13 -16.21 -14.33
CA LYS A 804 -34.09 -17.27 -14.69
C LYS A 804 -35.13 -17.50 -13.58
N ASN A 805 -36.20 -18.23 -13.90
CA ASN A 805 -37.20 -18.70 -12.93
C ASN A 805 -37.87 -17.57 -12.13
N PHE A 806 -38.30 -16.51 -12.83
CA PHE A 806 -38.96 -15.36 -12.21
C PHE A 806 -40.26 -15.74 -11.49
N ARG A 807 -40.30 -15.56 -10.17
CA ARG A 807 -41.51 -15.64 -9.32
C ARG A 807 -41.75 -14.28 -8.69
N GLN A 808 -42.93 -13.68 -8.90
CA GLN A 808 -43.28 -12.45 -8.18
C GLN A 808 -43.48 -12.76 -6.69
N VAL A 809 -42.91 -11.93 -5.80
CA VAL A 809 -43.05 -12.05 -4.34
C VAL A 809 -43.77 -10.84 -3.73
N GLY A 810 -43.80 -9.70 -4.42
CA GLY A 810 -44.64 -8.57 -4.03
C GLY A 810 -44.80 -7.50 -5.11
N ARG A 811 -45.65 -6.51 -4.84
CA ARG A 811 -45.74 -5.23 -5.54
C ARG A 811 -45.95 -4.13 -4.52
N GLY A 812 -45.18 -3.05 -4.61
CA GLY A 812 -45.29 -1.85 -3.79
C GLY A 812 -45.45 -0.60 -4.65
N GLY A 813 -45.53 0.58 -4.02
CA GLY A 813 -45.78 1.85 -4.71
C GLY A 813 -44.71 2.26 -5.74
N PHE A 814 -43.54 1.62 -5.73
CA PHE A 814 -42.44 1.87 -6.67
C PHE A 814 -42.21 0.75 -7.69
N GLY A 815 -43.06 -0.27 -7.71
CA GLY A 815 -43.03 -1.36 -8.69
C GLY A 815 -43.07 -2.78 -8.09
N ALA A 816 -42.71 -3.77 -8.92
CA ALA A 816 -42.85 -5.19 -8.61
C ALA A 816 -41.51 -5.86 -8.22
N VAL A 817 -41.52 -6.61 -7.12
CA VAL A 817 -40.38 -7.39 -6.64
C VAL A 817 -40.56 -8.85 -7.03
N HIS A 818 -39.59 -9.37 -7.77
CA HIS A 818 -39.51 -10.75 -8.19
C HIS A 818 -38.31 -11.43 -7.54
N VAL A 819 -38.38 -12.75 -7.40
CA VAL A 819 -37.22 -13.60 -7.15
C VAL A 819 -36.80 -14.24 -8.46
N ALA A 820 -35.50 -14.32 -8.71
CA ALA A 820 -34.93 -15.00 -9.85
C ALA A 820 -33.61 -15.69 -9.48
N ASN A 821 -33.25 -16.74 -10.22
CA ASN A 821 -31.96 -17.40 -10.11
C ASN A 821 -30.97 -16.72 -11.06
N TRP A 822 -29.94 -16.06 -10.53
CA TRP A 822 -28.82 -15.53 -11.31
C TRP A 822 -27.81 -16.64 -11.56
N VAL A 823 -27.64 -17.02 -12.84
CA VAL A 823 -26.87 -18.20 -13.23
C VAL A 823 -25.35 -18.06 -13.08
N ASP A 824 -24.83 -16.83 -13.06
CA ASP A 824 -23.37 -16.60 -12.92
C ASP A 824 -22.95 -16.44 -11.45
N GLY A 825 -23.86 -15.98 -10.58
CA GLY A 825 -23.54 -15.58 -9.21
C GLY A 825 -22.73 -14.27 -9.13
N TYR A 826 -22.63 -13.68 -7.93
CA TYR A 826 -21.91 -12.43 -7.71
C TYR A 826 -20.38 -12.62 -7.68
N ILE A 827 -19.62 -11.57 -8.04
CA ILE A 827 -18.17 -11.53 -7.81
C ILE A 827 -17.86 -11.59 -6.31
N ALA A 828 -17.07 -12.59 -5.91
CA ALA A 828 -16.67 -12.84 -4.53
C ALA A 828 -15.17 -12.53 -4.30
N TYR A 829 -14.30 -12.95 -5.23
CA TYR A 829 -12.84 -12.77 -5.17
C TYR A 829 -12.21 -12.78 -6.58
N TRP A 830 -10.89 -12.62 -6.68
CA TRP A 830 -10.15 -12.77 -7.95
C TRP A 830 -9.52 -14.17 -8.04
N GLN A 831 -9.79 -14.93 -9.12
CA GLN A 831 -9.17 -16.24 -9.34
C GLN A 831 -7.83 -16.08 -10.08
N GLU A 832 -6.71 -16.29 -9.39
CA GLU A 832 -5.38 -16.08 -9.98
C GLU A 832 -5.01 -17.09 -11.07
N LYS A 833 -5.59 -18.29 -11.08
CA LYS A 833 -5.33 -19.34 -12.09
C LYS A 833 -5.86 -18.95 -13.47
N ASP A 834 -7.17 -18.68 -13.53
CA ASP A 834 -7.92 -18.52 -14.78
C ASP A 834 -7.98 -17.05 -15.26
N HIS A 835 -7.43 -16.13 -14.44
CA HIS A 835 -7.34 -14.70 -14.71
C HIS A 835 -8.71 -14.01 -14.93
N ASP A 836 -9.74 -14.47 -14.21
CA ASP A 836 -11.06 -13.83 -14.14
C ASP A 836 -11.56 -13.74 -12.69
N TRP A 837 -12.74 -13.17 -12.50
CA TRP A 837 -13.37 -13.01 -11.21
C TRP A 837 -14.00 -14.33 -10.72
N GLY A 838 -13.56 -14.78 -9.55
CA GLY A 838 -14.18 -15.88 -8.82
C GLY A 838 -15.58 -15.49 -8.36
N ARG A 839 -16.57 -16.13 -8.97
CA ARG A 839 -17.98 -16.06 -8.57
C ARG A 839 -18.32 -17.17 -7.59
N TYR A 840 -19.42 -17.03 -6.87
CA TYR A 840 -19.91 -18.08 -5.97
C TYR A 840 -20.59 -19.20 -6.79
N GLU A 841 -19.99 -20.39 -6.79
CA GLU A 841 -20.48 -21.54 -7.59
C GLU A 841 -21.87 -22.01 -7.12
N GLY A 842 -22.69 -22.46 -8.07
CA GLY A 842 -24.09 -22.85 -7.85
C GLY A 842 -25.14 -21.79 -8.21
N GLY A 843 -24.71 -20.55 -8.49
CA GLY A 843 -25.60 -19.43 -8.78
C GLY A 843 -26.17 -18.78 -7.50
N SER A 844 -27.09 -17.83 -7.65
CA SER A 844 -27.69 -17.13 -6.50
C SER A 844 -29.16 -16.83 -6.71
N GLU A 845 -30.00 -17.16 -5.72
CA GLU A 845 -31.38 -16.65 -5.64
C GLU A 845 -31.30 -15.17 -5.25
N VAL A 846 -31.78 -14.28 -6.12
CA VAL A 846 -31.68 -12.82 -5.98
C VAL A 846 -33.06 -12.17 -6.06
N ALA A 847 -33.20 -11.05 -5.34
CA ALA A 847 -34.38 -10.19 -5.49
C ALA A 847 -34.15 -9.21 -6.65
N VAL A 848 -35.15 -9.11 -7.51
CA VAL A 848 -35.19 -8.26 -8.71
C VAL A 848 -36.31 -7.25 -8.53
N LYS A 849 -35.97 -6.05 -8.05
CA LYS A 849 -36.91 -4.95 -7.83
C LYS A 849 -37.00 -4.10 -9.09
N VAL A 850 -38.10 -4.25 -9.83
CA VAL A 850 -38.34 -3.56 -11.10
C VAL A 850 -38.98 -2.20 -10.84
N PHE A 851 -38.36 -1.13 -11.32
CA PHE A 851 -38.89 0.23 -11.21
C PHE A 851 -39.84 0.51 -12.38
N GLU A 852 -41.11 0.77 -12.10
CA GLU A 852 -42.09 1.09 -13.14
C GLU A 852 -41.79 2.48 -13.78
N ASN A 853 -42.06 2.63 -15.08
CA ASN A 853 -41.80 3.84 -15.89
C ASN A 853 -40.34 4.34 -15.93
N SER A 854 -39.36 3.49 -15.63
CA SER A 854 -37.96 3.87 -15.43
C SER A 854 -37.10 3.89 -16.70
N SER A 855 -37.69 3.77 -17.89
CA SER A 855 -36.94 3.73 -19.16
C SER A 855 -36.02 4.94 -19.37
N ASN A 856 -36.43 6.12 -18.92
CA ASN A 856 -35.61 7.32 -18.80
C ASN A 856 -35.14 7.51 -17.34
N ILE A 857 -34.25 6.64 -16.88
CA ILE A 857 -33.69 6.70 -15.52
C ILE A 857 -32.84 7.96 -15.33
N THR A 858 -33.07 8.72 -14.26
CA THR A 858 -32.36 9.98 -14.00
C THR A 858 -31.02 9.78 -13.29
N GLU A 859 -30.06 10.67 -13.56
CA GLU A 859 -28.76 10.68 -12.90
C GLU A 859 -28.88 10.90 -11.38
N HIS A 860 -29.85 11.72 -10.92
CA HIS A 860 -30.12 11.91 -9.50
C HIS A 860 -30.55 10.60 -8.80
N PHE A 861 -31.40 9.79 -9.44
CA PHE A 861 -31.81 8.50 -8.92
C PHE A 861 -30.63 7.50 -8.86
N LEU A 862 -29.72 7.58 -9.84
CA LEU A 862 -28.48 6.78 -9.86
C LEU A 862 -27.47 7.22 -8.78
N GLU A 863 -27.34 8.52 -8.49
CA GLU A 863 -26.50 9.01 -7.38
C GLU A 863 -27.11 8.71 -5.98
N GLU A 864 -28.43 8.53 -5.84
CA GLU A 864 -29.00 7.98 -4.59
C GLU A 864 -28.67 6.49 -4.41
N ILE A 865 -28.73 5.69 -5.48
CA ILE A 865 -28.27 4.28 -5.47
C ILE A 865 -26.76 4.20 -5.17
N PHE A 866 -25.96 5.13 -5.71
CA PHE A 866 -24.55 5.30 -5.37
C PHE A 866 -24.37 5.59 -3.88
N ALA A 867 -25.02 6.64 -3.36
CA ALA A 867 -24.90 7.07 -1.97
C ALA A 867 -25.31 5.97 -0.97
N ALA A 868 -26.35 5.19 -1.29
CA ALA A 868 -26.85 4.09 -0.48
C ALA A 868 -25.94 2.85 -0.43
N HIS A 869 -25.17 2.58 -1.51
CA HIS A 869 -24.44 1.31 -1.66
C HIS A 869 -22.91 1.43 -1.81
N ARG A 870 -22.35 2.64 -1.93
CA ARG A 870 -20.89 2.92 -1.98
C ARG A 870 -20.08 2.54 -0.73
N SER A 871 -20.68 1.93 0.27
CA SER A 871 -20.03 1.55 1.52
C SER A 871 -20.66 0.28 2.08
N ASN A 872 -19.83 -0.71 2.41
CA ASN A 872 -20.28 -1.97 3.00
C ASN A 872 -20.76 -1.78 4.46
N VAL A 873 -22.02 -1.36 4.62
CA VAL A 873 -22.71 -1.25 5.93
C VAL A 873 -23.15 -2.63 6.42
N PRO A 874 -22.70 -3.10 7.60
CA PRO A 874 -23.23 -4.31 8.22
C PRO A 874 -24.73 -4.17 8.52
N GLY A 875 -25.51 -5.24 8.30
CA GLY A 875 -26.97 -5.23 8.51
C GLY A 875 -27.79 -4.58 7.40
N LEU A 876 -27.16 -4.05 6.34
CA LEU A 876 -27.83 -3.64 5.11
C LEU A 876 -27.93 -4.81 4.12
N ILE A 877 -29.07 -4.96 3.43
CA ILE A 877 -29.22 -5.85 2.27
C ILE A 877 -28.19 -5.50 1.20
N ARG A 878 -27.36 -6.47 0.81
CA ARG A 878 -26.34 -6.27 -0.23
C ARG A 878 -27.01 -6.04 -1.59
N CYS A 879 -26.71 -4.92 -2.22
CA CYS A 879 -26.93 -4.73 -3.65
C CYS A 879 -25.80 -5.43 -4.44
N PHE A 880 -26.17 -6.10 -5.54
CA PHE A 880 -25.23 -6.75 -6.46
C PHE A 880 -25.08 -5.97 -7.78
N GLY A 881 -26.09 -5.21 -8.20
CA GLY A 881 -26.03 -4.55 -9.50
C GLY A 881 -27.36 -4.06 -10.04
N LEU A 882 -27.33 -3.69 -11.32
CA LEU A 882 -28.46 -3.21 -12.10
C LEU A 882 -28.72 -4.10 -13.32
N THR A 883 -29.97 -4.11 -13.78
CA THR A 883 -30.38 -4.74 -15.04
C THR A 883 -31.49 -3.91 -15.71
N GLN A 884 -31.91 -4.29 -16.92
CA GLN A 884 -33.06 -3.71 -17.61
C GLN A 884 -33.94 -4.79 -18.25
N GLN A 885 -35.26 -4.67 -18.10
CA GLN A 885 -36.24 -5.54 -18.75
C GLN A 885 -36.27 -5.34 -20.27
N PRO A 886 -36.07 -6.38 -21.09
CA PRO A 886 -35.96 -6.23 -22.55
C PRO A 886 -37.19 -5.62 -23.25
N ARG A 887 -38.41 -5.94 -22.76
CA ARG A 887 -39.70 -5.51 -23.35
C ARG A 887 -40.10 -4.09 -22.92
N THR A 888 -40.10 -3.81 -21.62
CA THR A 888 -40.60 -2.55 -21.03
C THR A 888 -39.55 -1.44 -20.97
N LYS A 889 -38.26 -1.80 -21.12
CA LYS A 889 -37.09 -0.93 -20.88
C LYS A 889 -36.98 -0.38 -19.45
N ASN A 890 -37.80 -0.88 -18.52
CA ASN A 890 -37.68 -0.57 -17.09
C ASN A 890 -36.38 -1.15 -16.54
N TYR A 891 -35.61 -0.34 -15.81
CA TYR A 891 -34.48 -0.79 -15.01
C TYR A 891 -34.96 -1.52 -13.75
N ALA A 892 -34.09 -2.38 -13.22
CA ALA A 892 -34.32 -3.09 -11.97
C ALA A 892 -33.03 -3.19 -11.15
N LEU A 893 -33.17 -3.10 -9.83
CA LEU A 893 -32.10 -3.32 -8.86
C LEU A 893 -32.02 -4.82 -8.52
N ILE A 894 -30.81 -5.35 -8.43
CA ILE A 894 -30.53 -6.74 -8.07
C ILE A 894 -29.90 -6.77 -6.68
N THR A 895 -30.56 -7.41 -5.72
CA THR A 895 -30.10 -7.49 -4.32
C THR A 895 -30.10 -8.91 -3.79
N GLU A 896 -29.46 -9.11 -2.63
CA GLU A 896 -29.62 -10.34 -1.83
C GLU A 896 -31.11 -10.59 -1.55
N TYR A 897 -31.54 -11.83 -1.77
CA TYR A 897 -32.89 -12.27 -1.43
C TYR A 897 -32.98 -12.63 0.05
N ALA A 898 -34.07 -12.21 0.68
CA ALA A 898 -34.48 -12.63 2.02
C ALA A 898 -35.98 -12.98 1.96
N SER A 899 -36.34 -14.13 2.51
CA SER A 899 -37.62 -14.80 2.22
C SER A 899 -38.84 -14.26 2.97
N VAL A 900 -38.62 -13.49 4.04
CA VAL A 900 -39.70 -13.00 4.92
C VAL A 900 -39.37 -11.58 5.43
N SER A 901 -40.32 -10.66 5.35
CA SER A 901 -40.24 -9.34 5.99
C SER A 901 -40.57 -9.40 7.49
N LEU A 902 -40.06 -8.45 8.27
CA LEU A 902 -40.35 -8.35 9.71
C LEU A 902 -41.87 -8.24 9.97
N ARG A 903 -42.62 -7.53 9.11
CA ARG A 903 -44.09 -7.48 9.15
C ARG A 903 -44.73 -8.87 9.10
N GLN A 904 -44.26 -9.72 8.19
CA GLN A 904 -44.73 -11.10 8.09
C GLN A 904 -44.31 -11.94 9.31
N VAL A 905 -43.13 -11.69 9.91
CA VAL A 905 -42.69 -12.35 11.16
C VAL A 905 -43.58 -11.95 12.35
N ILE A 906 -43.90 -10.66 12.51
CA ILE A 906 -44.70 -10.13 13.62
C ILE A 906 -46.13 -10.67 13.60
N HIS A 907 -46.77 -10.68 12.42
CA HIS A 907 -48.19 -11.07 12.27
C HIS A 907 -48.40 -12.55 11.89
N SER A 908 -47.34 -13.35 11.79
CA SER A 908 -47.48 -14.81 11.69
C SER A 908 -48.07 -15.39 12.99
N PRO A 909 -48.86 -16.49 12.92
CA PRO A 909 -49.22 -17.24 14.11
C PRO A 909 -47.97 -17.64 14.90
N ALA A 910 -47.97 -17.43 16.21
CA ALA A 910 -46.82 -17.75 17.05
C ALA A 910 -46.53 -19.26 16.98
N LYS A 911 -45.29 -19.63 16.65
CA LYS A 911 -44.85 -21.04 16.70
C LYS A 911 -45.07 -21.59 18.11
N SER A 912 -45.66 -22.78 18.20
CA SER A 912 -46.06 -23.43 19.45
C SER A 912 -44.89 -23.87 20.36
N SER A 913 -43.64 -23.62 19.96
CA SER A 913 -42.42 -24.20 20.54
C SER A 913 -41.48 -23.19 21.23
N LEU A 914 -41.89 -21.94 21.43
CA LEU A 914 -41.09 -20.91 22.11
C LEU A 914 -41.76 -20.49 23.42
N ASN A 915 -40.96 -20.39 24.49
CA ASN A 915 -41.38 -19.80 25.76
C ASN A 915 -41.40 -18.25 25.67
N ALA A 916 -41.97 -17.60 26.69
CA ALA A 916 -42.08 -16.14 26.72
C ALA A 916 -40.71 -15.44 26.76
N GLN A 917 -39.75 -15.96 27.54
CA GLN A 917 -38.41 -15.38 27.69
C GLN A 917 -37.65 -15.31 26.36
N ASP A 918 -37.66 -16.38 25.58
CA ASP A 918 -36.99 -16.45 24.27
C ASP A 918 -37.69 -15.57 23.23
N TYR A 919 -38.99 -15.34 23.38
CA TYR A 919 -39.75 -14.42 22.54
C TYR A 919 -39.45 -12.94 22.86
N SER A 920 -39.39 -12.58 24.15
CA SER A 920 -38.95 -11.26 24.61
C SER A 920 -37.51 -10.97 24.19
N LYS A 921 -36.64 -11.99 24.20
CA LYS A 921 -35.29 -11.92 23.62
C LYS A 921 -35.35 -11.60 22.12
N GLU A 922 -35.96 -12.45 21.27
CA GLU A 922 -35.93 -12.25 19.80
C GLU A 922 -36.36 -10.83 19.38
N LYS A 923 -37.39 -10.26 20.03
CA LYS A 923 -37.82 -8.86 19.84
C LYS A 923 -36.71 -7.83 20.05
N LEU A 924 -35.92 -7.95 21.12
CA LEU A 924 -34.85 -6.99 21.42
C LEU A 924 -33.70 -7.11 20.43
N LYS A 925 -33.33 -8.32 19.98
CA LYS A 925 -32.33 -8.50 18.92
C LYS A 925 -32.79 -7.90 17.58
N ILE A 926 -34.07 -8.08 17.21
CA ILE A 926 -34.64 -7.40 16.02
C ILE A 926 -34.37 -5.90 16.10
N LEU A 927 -34.67 -5.28 17.25
CA LEU A 927 -34.49 -3.85 17.44
C LEU A 927 -33.01 -3.43 17.50
N MET A 928 -32.12 -4.24 18.07
CA MET A 928 -30.67 -4.00 18.08
C MET A 928 -30.04 -4.10 16.68
N ASP A 929 -30.35 -5.16 15.91
CA ASP A 929 -29.88 -5.37 14.52
C ASP A 929 -30.23 -4.12 13.68
N ILE A 930 -31.46 -3.62 13.80
CA ILE A 930 -31.96 -2.45 13.07
C ILE A 930 -31.31 -1.14 13.59
N ALA A 931 -31.29 -0.90 14.91
CA ALA A 931 -30.72 0.32 15.48
C ALA A 931 -29.22 0.47 15.17
N SER A 932 -28.47 -0.63 15.24
CA SER A 932 -27.03 -0.69 14.88
C SER A 932 -26.80 -0.37 13.40
N THR A 933 -27.63 -0.93 12.51
CA THR A 933 -27.58 -0.64 11.07
C THR A 933 -27.93 0.83 10.78
N LEU A 934 -28.98 1.36 11.43
CA LEU A 934 -29.48 2.71 11.22
C LEU A 934 -28.51 3.78 11.76
N ASP A 935 -27.94 3.57 12.94
CA ASP A 935 -26.85 4.41 13.46
C ASP A 935 -25.67 4.42 12.49
N LYS A 936 -25.30 3.25 11.93
CA LYS A 936 -24.19 3.19 10.98
C LYS A 936 -24.47 3.96 9.69
N LEU A 937 -25.69 3.90 9.16
CA LEU A 937 -26.15 4.73 8.02
C LEU A 937 -26.08 6.22 8.36
N HIS A 938 -26.61 6.60 9.54
CA HIS A 938 -26.60 7.97 10.03
C HIS A 938 -25.19 8.51 10.25
N SER A 939 -24.23 7.67 10.65
CA SER A 939 -22.80 8.02 10.78
C SER A 939 -22.16 8.38 9.42
N LEU A 940 -22.67 7.79 8.32
CA LEU A 940 -22.22 8.06 6.95
C LEU A 940 -22.99 9.22 6.28
N GLY A 941 -23.91 9.86 7.01
CA GLY A 941 -24.77 10.94 6.50
C GLY A 941 -25.97 10.44 5.67
N ILE A 942 -26.23 9.13 5.65
CA ILE A 942 -27.33 8.51 4.90
C ILE A 942 -28.59 8.53 5.78
N VAL A 943 -29.72 8.94 5.21
CA VAL A 943 -31.06 8.90 5.83
C VAL A 943 -31.89 7.86 5.08
N HIS A 944 -32.63 7.01 5.80
CA HIS A 944 -33.42 5.92 5.23
C HIS A 944 -34.68 6.42 4.52
N LYS A 945 -35.32 7.46 5.07
CA LYS A 945 -36.53 8.13 4.58
C LYS A 945 -37.82 7.31 4.71
N ASN A 946 -37.80 6.01 4.34
CA ASN A 946 -38.96 5.12 4.36
C ASN A 946 -38.74 3.87 5.25
N LEU A 947 -38.49 4.06 6.55
CA LEU A 947 -38.22 2.96 7.48
C LEU A 947 -39.54 2.38 8.04
N HIS A 948 -39.84 1.11 7.77
CA HIS A 948 -41.00 0.40 8.33
C HIS A 948 -40.78 -1.13 8.29
N SER A 949 -41.61 -1.90 8.99
CA SER A 949 -41.50 -3.38 9.11
C SER A 949 -41.56 -4.17 7.80
N GLY A 950 -41.95 -3.54 6.69
CA GLY A 950 -41.89 -4.15 5.36
C GLY A 950 -40.50 -4.09 4.72
N ASN A 951 -39.71 -3.06 5.07
CA ASN A 951 -38.35 -2.81 4.57
C ASN A 951 -37.26 -3.34 5.53
N ILE A 952 -37.66 -4.18 6.49
CA ILE A 952 -36.75 -4.99 7.30
C ILE A 952 -36.98 -6.45 6.90
N LEU A 953 -35.93 -7.16 6.48
CA LEU A 953 -36.01 -8.52 5.98
C LEU A 953 -35.22 -9.50 6.87
N LYS A 954 -35.76 -10.69 7.11
CA LYS A 954 -35.11 -11.74 7.92
C LYS A 954 -34.27 -12.65 7.02
N LYS A 955 -32.98 -12.77 7.33
CA LYS A 955 -32.03 -13.66 6.64
C LYS A 955 -32.07 -15.07 7.24
N SER A 956 -31.59 -16.07 6.49
CA SER A 956 -31.58 -17.49 6.87
C SER A 956 -30.88 -17.80 8.21
N ASN A 957 -29.86 -17.01 8.58
CA ASN A 957 -29.16 -17.06 9.87
C ASN A 957 -29.91 -16.35 11.02
N SER A 958 -31.15 -15.92 10.82
CA SER A 958 -31.96 -15.14 11.77
C SER A 958 -31.31 -13.83 12.27
N THR A 959 -30.56 -13.15 11.40
CA THR A 959 -30.31 -11.71 11.53
C THR A 959 -31.32 -10.93 10.70
N PHE A 960 -31.71 -9.75 11.17
CA PHE A 960 -32.61 -8.84 10.47
C PHE A 960 -31.79 -7.77 9.76
N MET A 961 -32.18 -7.43 8.53
CA MET A 961 -31.44 -6.50 7.69
C MET A 961 -32.35 -5.45 7.07
N ILE A 962 -31.85 -4.22 7.00
CA ILE A 962 -32.54 -3.09 6.38
C ILE A 962 -32.49 -3.23 4.85
N SER A 963 -33.57 -2.86 4.16
CA SER A 963 -33.69 -2.83 2.70
C SER A 963 -34.32 -1.53 2.20
N ASP A 964 -34.29 -1.29 0.88
CA ASP A 964 -34.98 -0.16 0.25
C ASP A 964 -34.56 1.26 0.71
N LEU A 965 -33.26 1.44 0.99
CA LEU A 965 -32.63 2.74 1.16
C LEU A 965 -32.91 3.69 -0.01
N GLY A 966 -33.27 4.95 0.31
CA GLY A 966 -33.27 6.07 -0.63
C GLY A 966 -34.37 6.06 -1.70
N LEU A 967 -34.93 4.90 -2.05
CA LEU A 967 -35.92 4.69 -3.12
C LEU A 967 -37.30 5.31 -2.78
N CYS A 968 -37.34 6.64 -2.77
CA CYS A 968 -38.43 7.47 -2.25
C CYS A 968 -39.08 8.41 -3.29
N PHE A 969 -38.78 8.24 -4.58
CA PHE A 969 -39.47 8.91 -5.69
C PHE A 969 -39.36 8.06 -6.96
N GLN A 970 -40.10 8.41 -8.02
CA GLN A 970 -40.10 7.67 -9.29
C GLN A 970 -38.79 7.89 -10.06
N ALA A 971 -38.20 6.83 -10.62
CA ALA A 971 -36.88 6.85 -11.26
C ALA A 971 -36.74 7.82 -12.46
N ASN A 972 -37.87 8.25 -13.04
CA ASN A 972 -38.00 9.18 -14.16
C ASN A 972 -38.37 10.62 -13.76
N LYS A 973 -38.59 10.90 -12.47
CA LYS A 973 -38.92 12.23 -11.93
C LYS A 973 -37.70 12.94 -11.34
N HIS A 974 -37.80 14.25 -11.15
CA HIS A 974 -36.75 15.05 -10.50
C HIS A 974 -37.07 15.24 -9.01
N ALA A 975 -36.04 15.42 -8.18
CA ALA A 975 -36.15 15.55 -6.72
C ALA A 975 -36.93 16.79 -6.21
N HIS A 976 -37.47 17.62 -7.11
CA HIS A 976 -38.32 18.76 -6.78
C HIS A 976 -39.83 18.50 -7.00
N ASP A 977 -40.21 17.35 -7.57
CA ASP A 977 -41.61 16.94 -7.72
C ASP A 977 -42.20 16.59 -6.34
N LYS A 978 -42.99 17.51 -5.76
CA LYS A 978 -43.48 17.48 -4.36
C LYS A 978 -44.57 16.44 -4.06
N GLU A 979 -44.47 15.23 -4.61
CA GLU A 979 -45.27 14.11 -4.14
C GLU A 979 -44.73 13.60 -2.79
N PHE A 980 -45.66 13.22 -1.90
CA PHE A 980 -45.30 12.65 -0.60
C PHE A 980 -45.09 11.15 -0.74
N TYR A 981 -43.96 10.66 -0.22
CA TYR A 981 -43.54 9.28 -0.35
C TYR A 981 -43.09 8.69 0.99
N GLY A 982 -43.94 7.84 1.57
CA GLY A 982 -43.70 7.15 2.83
C GLY A 982 -44.94 6.37 3.27
N VAL A 983 -44.81 5.54 4.31
CA VAL A 983 -45.96 4.89 4.94
C VAL A 983 -46.46 5.76 6.09
N ASP A 984 -47.62 6.39 5.93
CA ASP A 984 -48.15 7.44 6.82
C ASP A 984 -48.09 7.12 8.34
N ALA A 985 -48.25 5.86 8.73
CA ALA A 985 -48.14 5.45 10.13
C ALA A 985 -46.75 5.66 10.76
N TYR A 986 -45.69 5.56 9.96
CA TYR A 986 -44.28 5.67 10.39
C TYR A 986 -43.70 7.05 10.08
N THR A 987 -44.29 7.81 9.15
CA THR A 987 -43.75 9.12 8.76
C THR A 987 -43.97 10.18 9.83
N ALA A 988 -42.87 10.84 10.21
CA ALA A 988 -42.83 11.85 11.26
C ALA A 988 -43.67 13.11 10.93
N PRO A 989 -44.21 13.84 11.94
CA PRO A 989 -45.09 14.99 11.73
C PRO A 989 -44.44 16.09 10.88
N GLU A 990 -43.17 16.39 11.10
CA GLU A 990 -42.46 17.43 10.34
C GLU A 990 -42.33 17.09 8.84
N VAL A 991 -42.24 15.80 8.49
CA VAL A 991 -42.19 15.33 7.09
C VAL A 991 -43.59 15.37 6.47
N LYS A 992 -44.65 15.03 7.21
CA LYS A 992 -46.05 15.21 6.77
C LYS A 992 -46.39 16.68 6.48
N ARG A 993 -45.80 17.60 7.26
CA ARG A 993 -45.84 19.06 7.07
C ARG A 993 -44.93 19.55 5.92
N GLY A 994 -44.25 18.67 5.20
CA GLY A 994 -43.45 18.99 4.01
C GLY A 994 -42.02 19.45 4.27
N LYS A 995 -41.46 19.25 5.47
CA LYS A 995 -40.00 19.36 5.67
C LYS A 995 -39.28 18.14 5.03
N PRO A 996 -38.02 18.28 4.59
CA PRO A 996 -37.24 17.13 4.13
C PRO A 996 -37.03 16.10 5.24
N HIS A 997 -36.86 14.84 4.87
CA HIS A 997 -36.47 13.77 5.81
C HIS A 997 -35.11 14.06 6.42
N THR A 998 -35.00 13.80 7.72
CA THR A 998 -33.75 13.90 8.50
C THR A 998 -33.49 12.61 9.27
N LYS A 999 -32.33 12.51 9.93
CA LYS A 999 -31.99 11.37 10.81
C LYS A 999 -33.04 11.18 11.90
N GLU A 1000 -33.47 12.29 12.50
CA GLU A 1000 -34.47 12.38 13.55
C GLU A 1000 -35.86 11.89 13.06
N SER A 1001 -36.14 11.98 11.75
CA SER A 1001 -37.36 11.42 11.15
C SER A 1001 -37.31 9.89 10.98
N ASP A 1002 -36.13 9.30 10.73
CA ASP A 1002 -35.95 7.85 10.80
C ASP A 1002 -36.06 7.35 12.26
N ILE A 1003 -35.59 8.12 13.24
CA ILE A 1003 -35.70 7.78 14.68
C ILE A 1003 -37.17 7.74 15.12
N TYR A 1004 -37.99 8.70 14.68
CA TYR A 1004 -39.45 8.64 14.86
C TYR A 1004 -40.03 7.35 14.25
N SER A 1005 -39.63 7.02 13.01
CA SER A 1005 -40.06 5.82 12.30
C SER A 1005 -39.66 4.53 13.06
N PHE A 1006 -38.48 4.54 13.70
CA PHE A 1006 -38.02 3.46 14.57
C PHE A 1006 -38.83 3.37 15.88
N GLY A 1007 -39.24 4.51 16.47
CA GLY A 1007 -40.18 4.55 17.60
C GLY A 1007 -41.51 3.83 17.30
N VAL A 1008 -42.09 4.08 16.12
CA VAL A 1008 -43.29 3.38 15.64
C VAL A 1008 -43.02 1.88 15.42
N LEU A 1009 -41.83 1.53 14.94
CA LEU A 1009 -41.41 0.14 14.73
C LEU A 1009 -41.24 -0.65 16.05
N ILE A 1010 -40.75 -0.01 17.12
CA ILE A 1010 -40.71 -0.61 18.47
C ILE A 1010 -42.14 -0.95 18.94
N LEU A 1011 -43.08 -0.01 18.76
CA LEU A 1011 -44.48 -0.21 19.16
C LEU A 1011 -45.12 -1.40 18.41
N GLU A 1012 -44.89 -1.51 17.10
CA GLU A 1012 -45.37 -2.62 16.26
C GLU A 1012 -44.77 -3.97 16.69
N VAL A 1013 -43.45 -4.03 16.92
CA VAL A 1013 -42.73 -5.24 17.38
C VAL A 1013 -43.29 -5.74 18.71
N PHE A 1014 -43.59 -4.85 19.67
CA PHE A 1014 -44.10 -5.27 20.96
C PHE A 1014 -45.60 -5.65 20.93
N THR A 1015 -46.45 -4.83 20.31
CA THR A 1015 -47.93 -4.98 20.36
C THR A 1015 -48.52 -5.94 19.32
N LYS A 1016 -47.75 -6.30 18.27
CA LYS A 1016 -48.22 -7.03 17.08
C LYS A 1016 -49.40 -6.40 16.32
N SER A 1017 -49.78 -5.17 16.67
CA SER A 1017 -50.96 -4.51 16.13
C SER A 1017 -50.59 -3.77 14.85
N ILE A 1018 -51.34 -3.99 13.76
CA ILE A 1018 -51.06 -3.32 12.49
C ILE A 1018 -51.50 -1.87 12.58
N ILE A 1019 -50.56 -0.94 12.61
CA ILE A 1019 -50.83 0.50 12.65
C ILE A 1019 -51.22 0.97 11.24
N PHE A 1020 -52.48 0.73 10.87
CA PHE A 1020 -53.11 1.27 9.65
C PHE A 1020 -54.17 2.32 10.01
N PRO A 1021 -53.93 3.62 9.78
CA PRO A 1021 -55.02 4.57 9.58
C PRO A 1021 -55.67 4.30 8.21
N ASN A 1022 -56.58 3.32 8.15
CA ASN A 1022 -57.26 2.93 6.93
C ASN A 1022 -58.40 3.92 6.59
N VAL A 1023 -58.04 5.17 6.28
CA VAL A 1023 -58.99 6.25 5.95
C VAL A 1023 -58.50 7.00 4.72
N GLN A 1024 -59.27 6.93 3.62
CA GLN A 1024 -59.20 7.95 2.57
C GLN A 1024 -59.84 9.23 3.12
N SER A 1025 -59.00 10.11 3.67
CA SER A 1025 -59.38 11.41 4.21
C SER A 1025 -58.55 12.48 3.52
N GLU A 1026 -59.21 13.42 2.84
CA GLU A 1026 -58.54 14.54 2.17
C GLU A 1026 -57.81 15.46 3.17
N THR A 1027 -58.24 15.45 4.44
CA THR A 1027 -57.44 15.95 5.57
C THR A 1027 -56.41 14.94 6.04
N ARG A 1028 -55.11 15.26 5.87
CA ARG A 1028 -53.99 14.54 6.52
C ARG A 1028 -53.93 14.86 8.02
N VAL A 1029 -54.76 14.20 8.82
CA VAL A 1029 -54.81 14.42 10.28
C VAL A 1029 -53.55 13.85 10.95
N GLU A 1030 -52.92 14.62 11.83
CA GLU A 1030 -51.64 14.27 12.50
C GLU A 1030 -51.83 13.32 13.69
N VAL A 1031 -52.55 12.20 13.49
CA VAL A 1031 -52.79 11.20 14.53
C VAL A 1031 -51.51 10.40 14.80
N ARG A 1032 -51.00 10.48 16.04
CA ARG A 1032 -49.97 9.59 16.57
C ARG A 1032 -50.58 8.25 16.99
N PRO A 1033 -49.88 7.11 16.89
CA PRO A 1033 -50.36 5.86 17.46
C PRO A 1033 -50.51 5.95 18.98
N GLU A 1034 -51.57 5.37 19.55
CA GLU A 1034 -51.72 5.26 20.99
C GLU A 1034 -50.76 4.21 21.57
N ILE A 1035 -50.13 4.50 22.71
CA ILE A 1035 -49.37 3.51 23.48
C ILE A 1035 -50.36 2.80 24.43
N PRO A 1036 -50.54 1.46 24.35
CA PRO A 1036 -51.43 0.77 25.27
C PRO A 1036 -50.90 0.81 26.72
N ASP A 1037 -51.77 1.10 27.70
CA ASP A 1037 -51.45 1.19 29.13
C ASP A 1037 -50.69 -0.02 29.71
N LYS A 1038 -50.82 -1.17 29.05
CA LYS A 1038 -50.25 -2.47 29.45
C LYS A 1038 -48.89 -2.75 28.82
N LEU A 1039 -48.33 -1.81 28.06
CA LEU A 1039 -46.98 -1.90 27.53
C LEU A 1039 -45.97 -1.58 28.66
N PRO A 1040 -44.92 -2.40 28.88
CA PRO A 1040 -43.97 -2.20 29.96
C PRO A 1040 -43.36 -0.79 29.98
N SER A 1041 -43.34 -0.16 31.15
CA SER A 1041 -42.90 1.23 31.33
C SER A 1041 -41.54 1.56 30.68
N PRO A 1042 -40.52 0.67 30.67
CA PRO A 1042 -39.27 0.92 29.97
C PRO A 1042 -39.44 1.05 28.44
N ILE A 1043 -40.29 0.22 27.83
CA ILE A 1043 -40.59 0.28 26.38
C ILE A 1043 -41.40 1.54 26.05
N SER A 1044 -42.43 1.83 26.85
CA SER A 1044 -43.26 3.04 26.70
C SER A 1044 -42.42 4.30 26.78
N HIS A 1045 -41.47 4.37 27.73
CA HIS A 1045 -40.53 5.48 27.83
C HIS A 1045 -39.61 5.59 26.59
N LEU A 1046 -39.02 4.48 26.14
CA LEU A 1046 -38.17 4.46 24.94
C LEU A 1046 -38.94 4.93 23.69
N ILE A 1047 -40.17 4.48 23.49
CA ILE A 1047 -41.03 4.94 22.38
C ILE A 1047 -41.27 6.45 22.48
N THR A 1048 -41.67 6.96 23.65
CA THR A 1048 -41.90 8.41 23.83
C THR A 1048 -40.66 9.24 23.50
N ARG A 1049 -39.48 8.79 23.95
CA ARG A 1049 -38.19 9.43 23.69
C ARG A 1049 -37.75 9.36 22.22
N CYS A 1050 -38.09 8.29 21.48
CA CYS A 1050 -37.80 8.19 20.04
C CYS A 1050 -38.69 9.10 19.18
N TRP A 1051 -39.93 9.39 19.62
CA TRP A 1051 -40.93 10.07 18.78
C TRP A 1051 -41.35 11.47 19.26
N GLU A 1052 -40.49 12.17 19.99
CA GLU A 1052 -40.71 13.56 20.43
C GLU A 1052 -41.19 14.50 19.30
N GLU A 1053 -42.04 15.47 19.63
CA GLU A 1053 -42.64 16.38 18.64
C GLU A 1053 -41.60 17.32 18.03
N VAL A 1054 -40.64 17.78 18.84
CA VAL A 1054 -39.46 18.51 18.39
C VAL A 1054 -38.41 17.47 17.96
N PRO A 1055 -37.99 17.41 16.68
CA PRO A 1055 -37.02 16.41 16.20
C PRO A 1055 -35.70 16.43 16.98
N GLU A 1056 -35.23 17.61 17.36
CA GLU A 1056 -34.00 17.85 18.11
C GLU A 1056 -34.04 17.30 19.55
N ASN A 1057 -35.22 17.00 20.09
CA ASN A 1057 -35.39 16.38 21.42
C ASN A 1057 -35.41 14.84 21.39
N ARG A 1058 -35.46 14.22 20.19
CA ARG A 1058 -35.54 12.76 20.04
C ARG A 1058 -34.24 12.09 20.49
N MET A 1059 -34.37 10.97 21.19
CA MET A 1059 -33.24 10.17 21.67
C MET A 1059 -32.35 9.72 20.51
N HIS A 1060 -31.03 9.90 20.64
CA HIS A 1060 -30.06 9.49 19.63
C HIS A 1060 -29.92 7.96 19.57
N LEU A 1061 -29.59 7.41 18.40
CA LEU A 1061 -29.57 5.96 18.17
C LEU A 1061 -28.50 5.21 18.98
N ASP A 1062 -27.43 5.89 19.39
CA ASP A 1062 -26.44 5.33 20.31
C ASP A 1062 -27.00 5.14 21.73
N GLU A 1063 -27.85 6.05 22.20
CA GLU A 1063 -28.60 5.92 23.46
C GLU A 1063 -29.66 4.82 23.35
N VAL A 1064 -30.44 4.80 22.26
CA VAL A 1064 -31.41 3.74 21.95
C VAL A 1064 -30.75 2.35 21.94
N HIS A 1065 -29.62 2.20 21.23
CA HIS A 1065 -28.89 0.94 21.14
C HIS A 1065 -28.27 0.53 22.49
N ARG A 1066 -27.74 1.48 23.29
CA ARG A 1066 -27.28 1.20 24.66
C ARG A 1066 -28.40 0.65 25.53
N VAL A 1067 -29.58 1.26 25.49
CA VAL A 1067 -30.76 0.83 26.27
C VAL A 1067 -31.20 -0.58 25.86
N LEU A 1068 -31.40 -0.83 24.56
CA LEU A 1068 -31.78 -2.15 24.04
C LEU A 1068 -30.73 -3.23 24.35
N SER A 1069 -29.45 -2.91 24.22
CA SER A 1069 -28.35 -3.84 24.52
C SER A 1069 -28.23 -4.16 26.01
N GLY A 1070 -28.52 -3.20 26.89
CA GLY A 1070 -28.56 -3.45 28.34
C GLY A 1070 -29.70 -4.39 28.71
N TRP A 1071 -30.90 -4.19 28.16
CA TRP A 1071 -32.03 -5.09 28.36
C TRP A 1071 -31.77 -6.49 27.81
N TRP A 1072 -31.17 -6.63 26.62
CA TRP A 1072 -30.79 -7.95 26.09
C TRP A 1072 -29.78 -8.66 26.99
N ALA A 1073 -28.73 -7.97 27.47
CA ALA A 1073 -27.72 -8.55 28.35
C ALA A 1073 -28.33 -9.03 29.69
N ASN A 1074 -29.15 -8.19 30.34
CA ASN A 1074 -29.81 -8.55 31.59
C ASN A 1074 -30.73 -9.79 31.46
N LEU A 1075 -31.39 -9.98 30.31
CA LEU A 1075 -32.21 -11.16 30.00
C LEU A 1075 -31.38 -12.40 29.64
N TRP A 1076 -30.14 -12.22 29.15
CA TRP A 1076 -29.23 -13.31 28.85
C TRP A 1076 -28.61 -13.88 30.13
N ASP A 1077 -28.10 -13.01 31.00
CA ASP A 1077 -27.44 -13.36 32.27
C ASP A 1077 -28.43 -13.60 33.43
N GLN A 1078 -29.75 -13.49 33.18
CA GLN A 1078 -30.84 -13.57 34.16
C GLN A 1078 -30.73 -12.55 35.33
N ALA A 1079 -29.96 -11.49 35.16
CA ALA A 1079 -29.58 -10.55 36.21
C ALA A 1079 -30.71 -9.59 36.67
N ASP A 1080 -31.78 -9.44 35.87
CA ASP A 1080 -32.90 -8.54 36.16
C ASP A 1080 -34.25 -9.28 36.05
N HIS A 1081 -34.68 -9.88 37.17
CA HIS A 1081 -35.93 -10.61 37.24
C HIS A 1081 -37.19 -9.74 37.09
N ASP A 1082 -37.14 -8.44 37.39
CA ASP A 1082 -38.34 -7.58 37.39
C ASP A 1082 -38.58 -6.89 36.05
N LEU A 1083 -37.52 -6.62 35.27
CA LEU A 1083 -37.63 -6.32 33.84
C LEU A 1083 -38.11 -7.55 33.06
N MET A 1084 -37.57 -8.74 33.37
CA MET A 1084 -37.96 -10.00 32.74
C MET A 1084 -39.46 -10.30 32.91
N LYS A 1085 -39.99 -10.24 34.15
CA LYS A 1085 -41.43 -10.42 34.42
C LYS A 1085 -42.32 -9.46 33.62
N GLN A 1086 -41.90 -8.21 33.44
CA GLN A 1086 -42.68 -7.22 32.69
C GLN A 1086 -42.77 -7.57 31.20
N PHE A 1087 -41.66 -7.99 30.59
CA PHE A 1087 -41.67 -8.42 29.19
C PHE A 1087 -42.44 -9.73 29.01
N GLU A 1088 -42.26 -10.71 29.91
CA GLU A 1088 -42.98 -11.99 29.87
C GLU A 1088 -44.49 -11.82 30.07
N ALA A 1089 -44.94 -10.97 31.00
CA ALA A 1089 -46.35 -10.69 31.22
C ALA A 1089 -47.01 -10.01 30.01
N CYS A 1090 -46.30 -9.06 29.38
CA CYS A 1090 -46.69 -8.46 28.10
C CYS A 1090 -46.83 -9.53 27.00
N ASP A 1091 -45.81 -10.36 26.81
CA ASP A 1091 -45.82 -11.40 25.77
C ASP A 1091 -46.88 -12.47 26.01
N LEU A 1092 -47.06 -12.94 27.24
CA LEU A 1092 -48.15 -13.85 27.63
C LEU A 1092 -49.53 -13.27 27.33
N GLN A 1093 -49.75 -11.97 27.56
CA GLN A 1093 -51.01 -11.31 27.24
C GLN A 1093 -51.25 -11.28 25.72
N TYR A 1094 -50.26 -10.91 24.91
CA TYR A 1094 -50.41 -10.87 23.45
C TYR A 1094 -50.49 -12.28 22.83
N ILE A 1095 -49.78 -13.27 23.38
CA ILE A 1095 -49.92 -14.69 22.99
C ILE A 1095 -51.34 -15.20 23.31
N THR A 1096 -51.85 -14.95 24.52
CA THR A 1096 -53.20 -15.38 24.92
C THR A 1096 -54.29 -14.66 24.13
N SER A 1097 -54.09 -13.38 23.83
CA SER A 1097 -55.01 -12.60 22.97
C SER A 1097 -54.99 -13.09 21.53
N SER A 1098 -53.80 -13.41 20.99
CA SER A 1098 -53.64 -14.01 19.66
C SER A 1098 -54.24 -15.42 19.60
N ARG A 1099 -54.10 -16.24 20.65
CA ARG A 1099 -54.79 -17.54 20.79
C ARG A 1099 -56.31 -17.37 20.83
N LYS A 1100 -56.84 -16.46 21.65
CA LYS A 1100 -58.29 -16.16 21.69
C LYS A 1100 -58.82 -15.65 20.34
N PHE A 1101 -58.09 -14.77 19.65
CA PHE A 1101 -58.47 -14.30 18.31
C PHE A 1101 -58.39 -15.40 17.26
N THR A 1102 -57.38 -16.27 17.31
CA THR A 1102 -57.26 -17.42 16.39
C THR A 1102 -58.35 -18.45 16.65
N ILE A 1103 -58.63 -18.78 17.91
CA ILE A 1103 -59.75 -19.65 18.30
C ILE A 1103 -61.09 -19.02 17.88
N SER A 1104 -61.31 -17.73 18.10
CA SER A 1104 -62.50 -17.02 17.63
C SER A 1104 -62.61 -17.02 16.10
N LYS A 1105 -61.51 -16.87 15.37
CA LYS A 1105 -61.50 -16.89 13.89
C LYS A 1105 -61.70 -18.30 13.33
N CYS A 1106 -61.17 -19.33 13.99
CA CYS A 1106 -61.47 -20.73 13.68
C CYS A 1106 -62.92 -21.08 14.03
N LEU A 1107 -63.42 -20.69 15.20
CA LEU A 1107 -64.83 -20.86 15.58
C LEU A 1107 -65.78 -20.09 14.65
N ASN A 1108 -65.41 -18.91 14.16
CA ASN A 1108 -66.20 -18.17 13.17
C ASN A 1108 -66.08 -18.75 11.75
N LYS A 1109 -65.02 -19.51 11.44
CA LYS A 1109 -64.91 -20.27 10.19
C LYS A 1109 -65.72 -21.56 10.28
N ILE A 1110 -65.55 -22.33 11.34
CA ILE A 1110 -66.34 -23.52 11.67
C ILE A 1110 -67.82 -23.16 11.78
N ALA A 1111 -68.19 -22.07 12.44
CA ALA A 1111 -69.59 -21.62 12.51
C ALA A 1111 -70.15 -21.17 11.16
N LYS A 1112 -69.31 -20.71 10.22
CA LYS A 1112 -69.72 -20.43 8.82
C LYS A 1112 -69.81 -21.68 7.95
N GLU A 1113 -69.04 -22.72 8.26
CA GLU A 1113 -69.07 -24.01 7.56
C GLU A 1113 -70.25 -24.85 8.09
N VAL A 1114 -70.47 -24.88 9.41
CA VAL A 1114 -71.62 -25.51 10.08
C VAL A 1114 -72.93 -24.74 9.87
N SER A 1115 -72.91 -23.43 9.58
CA SER A 1115 -74.12 -22.68 9.19
C SER A 1115 -74.52 -22.88 7.72
N PHE A 1116 -73.89 -23.80 6.98
CA PHE A 1116 -74.22 -24.10 5.58
C PHE A 1116 -74.81 -25.50 5.37
N ASP A 1117 -74.80 -26.38 6.38
CA ASP A 1117 -75.43 -27.72 6.34
C ASP A 1117 -76.88 -27.69 6.87
N ASN A 1118 -77.66 -26.67 6.51
CA ASN A 1118 -79.06 -26.53 6.98
C ASN A 1118 -80.00 -25.82 5.98
N GLU A 1119 -79.78 -26.05 4.68
CA GLU A 1119 -80.80 -25.89 3.65
C GLU A 1119 -80.73 -27.13 2.75
N THR A 1120 -81.88 -27.75 2.46
CA THR A 1120 -81.97 -28.95 1.63
C THR A 1120 -81.90 -28.58 0.15
N ASP A 1121 -81.33 -29.46 -0.66
CA ASP A 1121 -82.13 -30.30 -1.57
C ASP A 1121 -81.26 -31.38 -2.22
N SER A 1122 -81.90 -32.31 -2.93
CA SER A 1122 -81.39 -33.64 -3.26
C SER A 1122 -81.04 -33.84 -4.75
N GLU A 1123 -80.69 -35.10 -5.07
CA GLU A 1123 -80.53 -35.69 -6.42
C GLU A 1123 -79.19 -35.45 -7.16
N ASP A 1124 -78.57 -36.46 -7.81
CA ASP A 1124 -78.38 -37.85 -7.36
C ASP A 1124 -77.21 -38.52 -8.14
N GLU A 1125 -76.89 -39.76 -7.79
CA GLU A 1125 -76.15 -40.80 -8.55
C GLU A 1125 -75.02 -40.38 -9.53
N PHE A 1126 -73.78 -40.78 -9.23
CA PHE A 1126 -73.25 -42.00 -9.88
C PHE A 1126 -72.09 -42.66 -9.09
N ASN A 1127 -71.90 -43.97 -9.30
CA ASN A 1127 -70.95 -44.81 -8.58
C ASN A 1127 -69.92 -45.49 -9.55
N PRO A 1128 -69.17 -46.55 -9.21
CA PRO A 1128 -67.70 -46.47 -9.16
C PRO A 1128 -66.98 -47.25 -10.26
N HIS A 1129 -65.65 -47.09 -10.36
CA HIS A 1129 -64.73 -48.26 -10.47
C HIS A 1129 -63.24 -47.93 -10.24
N LYS A 1130 -62.64 -48.62 -9.25
CA LYS A 1130 -61.20 -48.94 -9.06
C LYS A 1130 -60.18 -47.79 -8.83
N PRO A 1131 -59.10 -48.06 -8.05
CA PRO A 1131 -59.11 -48.68 -6.73
C PRO A 1131 -58.27 -47.87 -5.71
N LEU A 1132 -58.42 -48.18 -4.41
CA LEU A 1132 -57.54 -47.66 -3.36
C LEU A 1132 -56.19 -48.38 -3.33
N SER A 1133 -55.15 -47.65 -2.94
CA SER A 1133 -53.93 -48.17 -2.31
C SER A 1133 -53.61 -47.26 -1.12
N GLU A 1134 -53.23 -47.84 0.02
CA GLU A 1134 -53.14 -47.13 1.29
C GLU A 1134 -51.91 -46.23 1.40
N ASP A 1135 -52.06 -45.04 2.01
CA ASP A 1135 -51.16 -44.58 3.08
C ASP A 1135 -51.80 -43.41 3.87
N SER A 1136 -52.76 -43.74 4.73
CA SER A 1136 -53.48 -42.75 5.55
C SER A 1136 -52.92 -42.65 6.96
N ASN A 1137 -51.87 -41.85 7.15
CA ASN A 1137 -51.34 -41.48 8.46
C ASN A 1137 -51.62 -40.00 8.78
N ILE A 1138 -52.83 -39.71 9.27
CA ILE A 1138 -53.15 -38.43 9.91
C ILE A 1138 -52.75 -38.55 11.39
N ASP A 1139 -51.57 -38.04 11.73
CA ASP A 1139 -51.13 -38.01 13.12
C ASP A 1139 -51.87 -36.92 13.91
N PHE A 1140 -52.61 -37.34 14.94
CA PHE A 1140 -53.34 -36.48 15.87
C PHE A 1140 -52.56 -36.13 17.15
N SER A 1141 -51.28 -36.51 17.27
CA SER A 1141 -50.43 -36.28 18.46
C SER A 1141 -50.24 -34.81 18.89
N GLY A 1142 -50.62 -33.85 18.04
CA GLY A 1142 -50.39 -32.41 18.26
C GLY A 1142 -51.38 -31.66 19.16
N LEU A 1143 -52.39 -32.31 19.74
CA LEU A 1143 -53.45 -31.66 20.54
C LEU A 1143 -53.41 -32.05 22.04
N GLY A 1144 -52.29 -31.74 22.69
CA GLY A 1144 -52.25 -31.59 24.15
C GLY A 1144 -52.77 -30.21 24.59
N ILE A 1145 -53.57 -30.18 25.66
CA ILE A 1145 -54.14 -28.96 26.29
C ILE A 1145 -53.22 -28.44 27.40
#